data_AF-A0A970AZ03-F1
#
_entry.id   AF-A0A970AZ03-F1
#
_cell.length_a   1.000
_cell.length_b   1.000
_cell.length_c   1.000
_cell.angle_alpha   90.00
_cell.angle_beta   90.00
_cell.angle_gamma   90.00
#
_symmetry.space_group_name_H-M   'P 1'
#
loop_
_entity.id
_entity.type
_entity.pdbx_description
1 polymer ?
#
loop_
_entity_poly.entity_id
_entity_poly.type
_entity_poly.pdbx_seq_one_letter_code
_entity_poly.pdbx_strand_id
1 'polypeptide(L)'
;MGRAFSIEKTRNIGIMAHIDAGKTTTTERILFYTGRVHKIGETHDGAATMDWMVQERERGITITSAATTAEWKGHRINIIDTPGHVDFTVEVERSLRVLDGAVAVFCSVGGVEPQSETVWRQADKYGVPRLAYVNKMDRVGANFERAIDMMKDRLGANAIPVQWPIGVEDSFRGIVDLITMKAYIYTDDLGTHSDETDIPEEVADDVALARETLIEALAETDEEIMMKYLEGEEVSVEEIKKALRKAVIAVQIVPVFCGSSFKNKGVQLLLDGIIDYLPSPADLPPVAAINAKTQVEEYRNLDDESPFSALAFKIMSDPYVGKLAYFRVFSGVLKSGSYVYNATKGKKERIGRILQMHANHREEITEVYSGDIAAAVGLRDTSTGDTLCSEEHPVLLEALEFPEPVINQAVEPKSKADQDKLGVALQRLAEEDPTFRVHTDEETGQTIISGMGELHLEVIMDRLLREFKVEANIGKPQVAYRETITKAVTAEGKFVRQSGGRGQYGHVILEIEPLEPGQGFEFVNKIVGGVVPKEYIAPVEAGIKEAMQGGIIAGYPVVDVKVTLVDGSYHEVDSSEMAFKVAGSIGFKEGARKANPVLLEPIMSVEVVTPEEYMGDVMGDINSRRGRIEGMEPRGNSQTIKAFVPLSEMFGYATDLRSATQGRATYSMQFSHYEQVPANIADDIKAKAGVQ
;
A
#
# COMPACT_ATOMS: atom_id res chain seq x y z
N MET A 1 -22.38 -31.45 -14.24
CA MET A 1 -23.40 -30.86 -13.35
C MET A 1 -23.42 -29.37 -13.64
N GLY A 2 -24.58 -28.72 -13.64
CA GLY A 2 -24.66 -27.28 -13.92
C GLY A 2 -24.26 -26.44 -12.71
N ARG A 3 -24.10 -25.13 -12.91
CA ARG A 3 -23.86 -24.16 -11.82
C ARG A 3 -24.92 -24.29 -10.72
N ALA A 4 -24.50 -24.18 -9.46
CA ALA A 4 -25.43 -24.13 -8.32
C ALA A 4 -26.26 -22.83 -8.31
N PHE A 5 -25.64 -21.72 -8.74
CA PHE A 5 -26.28 -20.42 -8.91
C PHE A 5 -25.96 -19.89 -10.31
N SER A 6 -26.94 -19.31 -10.99
CA SER A 6 -26.70 -18.67 -12.28
C SER A 6 -25.85 -17.41 -12.13
N ILE A 7 -25.25 -16.95 -13.22
CA ILE A 7 -24.39 -15.76 -13.20
C ILE A 7 -25.14 -14.51 -12.76
N GLU A 8 -26.41 -14.38 -13.17
CA GLU A 8 -27.31 -13.27 -12.84
C GLU A 8 -27.69 -13.25 -11.35
N LYS A 9 -27.61 -14.42 -10.69
CA LYS A 9 -27.90 -14.59 -9.27
C LYS A 9 -26.65 -14.53 -8.38
N THR A 10 -25.52 -14.13 -8.94
CA THR A 10 -24.28 -13.91 -8.20
C THR A 10 -24.08 -12.41 -7.94
N ARG A 11 -23.63 -12.06 -6.74
CA ARG A 11 -23.17 -10.72 -6.36
C ARG A 11 -21.77 -10.84 -5.79
N ASN A 12 -20.79 -10.18 -6.37
CA ASN A 12 -19.44 -10.09 -5.82
C ASN A 12 -19.25 -8.68 -5.26
N ILE A 13 -19.26 -8.57 -3.93
CA ILE A 13 -19.27 -7.28 -3.24
C ILE A 13 -18.09 -7.12 -2.30
N GLY A 14 -17.56 -5.91 -2.22
CA GLY A 14 -16.65 -5.50 -1.16
C GLY A 14 -17.38 -4.68 -0.11
N ILE A 15 -16.96 -4.80 1.14
CA ILE A 15 -17.35 -3.86 2.19
C ILE A 15 -16.15 -2.97 2.45
N MET A 16 -16.33 -1.66 2.27
CA MET A 16 -15.26 -0.67 2.33
C MET A 16 -15.63 0.45 3.28
N ALA A 17 -14.71 0.90 4.13
CA ALA A 17 -15.02 1.88 5.18
C ALA A 17 -13.76 2.49 5.79
N HIS A 18 -13.92 3.62 6.50
CA HIS A 18 -12.91 4.08 7.44
C HIS A 18 -12.77 3.12 8.65
N ILE A 19 -11.67 3.26 9.38
CA ILE A 19 -11.43 2.58 10.66
C ILE A 19 -12.58 2.91 11.61
N ASP A 20 -13.07 1.90 12.33
CA ASP A 20 -14.19 2.05 13.26
C ASP A 20 -15.51 2.57 12.65
N ALA A 21 -15.71 2.53 11.33
CA ALA A 21 -17.03 2.77 10.73
C ALA A 21 -18.01 1.58 10.97
N GLY A 22 -17.53 0.46 11.51
CA GLY A 22 -18.32 -0.75 11.78
C GLY A 22 -18.37 -1.73 10.60
N LYS A 23 -17.36 -1.70 9.72
CA LYS A 23 -17.24 -2.58 8.54
C LYS A 23 -17.35 -4.07 8.89
N THR A 24 -16.42 -4.58 9.69
CA THR A 24 -16.38 -6.01 10.08
C THR A 24 -17.61 -6.39 10.90
N THR A 25 -18.12 -5.50 11.75
CA THR A 25 -19.40 -5.72 12.44
C THR A 25 -20.53 -5.90 11.44
N THR A 26 -20.61 -5.07 10.40
CA THR A 26 -21.62 -5.20 9.32
C THR A 26 -21.46 -6.54 8.60
N THR A 27 -20.24 -6.94 8.28
CA THR A 27 -19.92 -8.24 7.66
C THR A 27 -20.39 -9.42 8.51
N GLU A 28 -20.10 -9.42 9.81
CA GLU A 28 -20.56 -10.47 10.74
C GLU A 28 -22.09 -10.53 10.83
N ARG A 29 -22.78 -9.38 10.82
CA ARG A 29 -24.25 -9.35 10.77
C ARG A 29 -24.81 -9.94 9.49
N ILE A 30 -24.19 -9.65 8.34
CA ILE A 30 -24.57 -10.25 7.07
C ILE A 30 -24.43 -11.79 7.14
N LEU A 31 -23.33 -12.28 7.70
CA LEU A 31 -23.11 -13.73 7.86
C LEU A 31 -24.09 -14.39 8.83
N PHE A 32 -24.51 -13.68 9.89
CA PHE A 32 -25.51 -14.15 10.83
C PHE A 32 -26.90 -14.25 10.17
N TYR A 33 -27.36 -13.18 9.51
CA TYR A 33 -28.70 -13.16 8.91
C TYR A 33 -28.87 -14.12 7.74
N THR A 34 -27.80 -14.34 6.97
CA THR A 34 -27.78 -15.36 5.91
C THR A 34 -27.73 -16.79 6.45
N GLY A 35 -27.70 -16.97 7.78
CA GLY A 35 -27.66 -18.27 8.44
C GLY A 35 -26.32 -18.99 8.33
N ARG A 36 -25.28 -18.32 7.83
CA ARG A 36 -23.94 -18.90 7.64
C ARG A 36 -23.21 -19.07 8.95
N VAL A 37 -23.40 -18.14 9.89
CA VAL A 37 -22.84 -18.19 11.23
C VAL A 37 -23.99 -18.23 12.24
N HIS A 38 -23.97 -19.20 13.16
CA HIS A 38 -25.05 -19.39 14.15
C HIS A 38 -24.86 -18.61 15.46
N LYS A 39 -23.71 -17.95 15.64
CA LYS A 39 -23.41 -17.09 16.78
C LYS A 39 -22.89 -15.74 16.31
N ILE A 40 -23.41 -14.69 16.91
CA ILE A 40 -22.90 -13.33 16.71
C ILE A 40 -21.52 -13.24 17.38
N GLY A 41 -20.48 -12.96 16.58
CA GLY A 41 -19.16 -12.61 17.07
C GLY A 41 -19.00 -11.09 17.14
N GLU A 42 -18.41 -10.57 18.23
CA GLU A 42 -18.03 -9.16 18.33
C GLU A 42 -16.53 -8.99 18.08
N THR A 43 -16.16 -7.93 17.35
CA THR A 43 -14.77 -7.58 17.02
C THR A 43 -13.99 -7.15 18.26
N HIS A 44 -14.63 -6.43 19.19
CA HIS A 44 -13.99 -5.97 20.43
C HIS A 44 -13.62 -7.10 21.39
N ASP A 45 -14.33 -8.24 21.32
CA ASP A 45 -14.07 -9.42 22.14
C ASP A 45 -13.13 -10.43 21.44
N GLY A 46 -12.62 -10.10 20.25
CA GLY A 46 -11.79 -10.99 19.43
C GLY A 46 -12.55 -12.24 18.91
N ALA A 47 -13.88 -12.20 18.92
CA ALA A 47 -14.75 -13.31 18.53
C ALA A 47 -15.24 -13.23 17.07
N ALA A 48 -14.86 -12.17 16.33
CA ALA A 48 -15.18 -12.03 14.91
C ALA A 48 -14.58 -13.17 14.09
N THR A 49 -15.38 -13.68 13.13
CA THR A 49 -15.03 -14.78 12.25
C THR A 49 -14.09 -14.33 11.14
N MET A 50 -14.26 -13.10 10.66
CA MET A 50 -13.49 -12.52 9.54
C MET A 50 -12.07 -12.09 9.95
N ASP A 51 -11.89 -11.60 11.18
CA ASP A 51 -10.58 -11.25 11.76
C ASP A 51 -9.92 -12.52 12.32
N TRP A 52 -9.28 -13.29 11.44
CA TRP A 52 -8.68 -14.59 11.80
C TRP A 52 -7.24 -14.47 12.29
N MET A 53 -6.53 -13.40 11.93
CA MET A 53 -5.17 -13.18 12.40
C MET A 53 -5.19 -12.76 13.88
N VAL A 54 -4.17 -13.20 14.61
CA VAL A 54 -4.03 -12.84 16.03
C VAL A 54 -3.87 -11.32 16.19
N GLN A 55 -3.15 -10.69 15.26
CA GLN A 55 -2.90 -9.25 15.21
C GLN A 55 -4.19 -8.44 14.98
N GLU A 56 -5.09 -8.95 14.14
CA GLU A 56 -6.39 -8.33 13.88
C GLU A 56 -7.25 -8.33 15.15
N ARG A 57 -7.30 -9.47 15.86
CA ARG A 57 -8.04 -9.61 17.12
C ARG A 57 -7.47 -8.79 18.27
N GLU A 58 -6.14 -8.73 18.41
CA GLU A 58 -5.47 -7.95 19.45
C GLU A 58 -5.68 -6.44 19.27
N ARG A 59 -5.74 -5.97 18.02
CA ARG A 59 -5.83 -4.54 17.69
C ARG A 59 -7.25 -4.07 17.32
N GLY A 60 -8.18 -4.98 17.05
CA GLY A 60 -9.55 -4.68 16.63
C GLY A 60 -9.64 -4.03 15.24
N ILE A 61 -8.69 -4.35 14.34
CA ILE A 61 -8.64 -3.82 12.96
C ILE A 61 -8.51 -4.96 11.96
N THR A 62 -9.09 -4.77 10.76
CA THR A 62 -8.88 -5.69 9.63
C THR A 62 -7.57 -5.34 8.92
N ILE A 63 -6.68 -6.32 8.78
CA ILE A 63 -5.35 -6.18 8.15
C ILE A 63 -5.38 -6.83 6.77
N THR A 64 -5.95 -8.02 6.66
CA THR A 64 -6.00 -8.77 5.39
C THR A 64 -7.41 -8.95 4.88
N SER A 65 -7.57 -8.93 3.56
CA SER A 65 -8.87 -9.16 2.95
C SER A 65 -9.38 -10.59 3.19
N ALA A 66 -10.56 -10.76 3.76
CA ALA A 66 -11.18 -12.08 3.94
C ALA A 66 -12.32 -12.27 2.93
N ALA A 67 -12.27 -13.38 2.19
CA ALA A 67 -13.33 -13.75 1.25
C ALA A 67 -14.26 -14.79 1.89
N THR A 68 -15.56 -14.57 1.76
CA THR A 68 -16.60 -15.50 2.22
C THR A 68 -17.77 -15.51 1.25
N THR A 69 -18.59 -16.56 1.32
CA THR A 69 -19.79 -16.71 0.48
C THR A 69 -20.98 -16.95 1.38
N ALA A 70 -22.06 -16.23 1.11
CA ALA A 70 -23.34 -16.34 1.79
C ALA A 70 -24.48 -16.46 0.77
N GLU A 71 -25.64 -16.92 1.24
CA GLU A 71 -26.87 -17.00 0.44
C GLU A 71 -27.93 -16.09 1.04
N TRP A 72 -28.57 -15.26 0.21
CA TRP A 72 -29.69 -14.41 0.60
C TRP A 72 -30.76 -14.45 -0.48
N LYS A 73 -32.01 -14.76 -0.11
CA LYS A 73 -33.18 -14.83 -1.04
C LYS A 73 -32.88 -15.54 -2.37
N GLY A 74 -32.19 -16.70 -2.31
CA GLY A 74 -31.85 -17.50 -3.49
C GLY A 74 -30.76 -16.90 -4.40
N HIS A 75 -30.00 -15.92 -3.91
CA HIS A 75 -28.84 -15.32 -4.56
C HIS A 75 -27.57 -15.66 -3.78
N ARG A 76 -26.47 -15.85 -4.51
CA ARG A 76 -25.13 -16.03 -3.94
C ARG A 76 -24.47 -14.66 -3.78
N ILE A 77 -23.99 -14.36 -2.58
CA ILE A 77 -23.23 -13.15 -2.28
C ILE A 77 -21.82 -13.58 -1.87
N ASN A 78 -20.83 -13.24 -2.70
CA ASN A 78 -19.42 -13.34 -2.35
C ASN A 78 -18.99 -12.00 -1.77
N ILE A 79 -18.51 -12.02 -0.53
CA ILE A 79 -18.14 -10.84 0.23
C ILE A 79 -16.64 -10.83 0.41
N ILE A 80 -15.99 -9.73 0.05
CA ILE A 80 -14.61 -9.43 0.43
C ILE A 80 -14.64 -8.33 1.47
N ASP A 81 -14.21 -8.64 2.69
CA ASP A 81 -14.06 -7.63 3.73
C ASP A 81 -12.71 -6.92 3.56
N THR A 82 -12.71 -5.63 3.24
CA THR A 82 -11.49 -4.88 2.87
C THR A 82 -10.90 -4.12 4.04
N PRO A 83 -9.57 -3.97 4.19
CA PRO A 83 -9.00 -3.15 5.26
C PRO A 83 -9.46 -1.69 5.21
N GLY A 84 -9.70 -1.08 6.38
CA GLY A 84 -10.07 0.35 6.46
C GLY A 84 -8.90 1.28 6.74
N HIS A 85 -7.71 0.72 7.00
CA HIS A 85 -6.51 1.45 7.37
C HIS A 85 -5.62 1.72 6.14
N VAL A 86 -5.06 2.92 6.05
CA VAL A 86 -4.28 3.40 4.89
C VAL A 86 -3.03 2.57 4.60
N ASP A 87 -2.40 2.03 5.65
CA ASP A 87 -1.23 1.16 5.53
C ASP A 87 -1.48 -0.15 4.75
N PHE A 88 -2.74 -0.53 4.57
CA PHE A 88 -3.16 -1.72 3.81
C PHE A 88 -4.01 -1.33 2.58
N THR A 89 -3.82 -0.13 2.02
CA THR A 89 -4.55 0.35 0.82
C THR A 89 -4.45 -0.58 -0.37
N VAL A 90 -3.36 -1.33 -0.50
CA VAL A 90 -3.21 -2.27 -1.61
C VAL A 90 -4.13 -3.49 -1.50
N GLU A 91 -4.52 -3.90 -0.29
CA GLU A 91 -5.60 -4.89 -0.14
C GLU A 91 -6.94 -4.32 -0.64
N VAL A 92 -7.17 -3.02 -0.47
CA VAL A 92 -8.37 -2.34 -1.00
C VAL A 92 -8.34 -2.28 -2.52
N GLU A 93 -7.22 -1.88 -3.13
CA GLU A 93 -7.10 -1.81 -4.60
C GLU A 93 -7.26 -3.18 -5.26
N ARG A 94 -6.60 -4.22 -4.71
CA ARG A 94 -6.73 -5.60 -5.18
C ARG A 94 -8.17 -6.09 -5.09
N SER A 95 -8.86 -5.75 -4.00
CA SER A 95 -10.24 -6.14 -3.78
C SER A 95 -11.17 -5.43 -4.77
N LEU A 96 -11.11 -4.11 -4.86
CA LEU A 96 -11.99 -3.31 -5.72
C LEU A 96 -11.92 -3.72 -7.19
N ARG A 97 -10.76 -4.18 -7.68
CA ARG A 97 -10.62 -4.64 -9.06
C ARG A 97 -11.31 -5.98 -9.37
N VAL A 98 -11.51 -6.80 -8.34
CA VAL A 98 -12.09 -8.14 -8.46
C VAL A 98 -13.59 -8.16 -8.17
N LEU A 99 -14.07 -7.11 -7.54
CA LEU A 99 -15.45 -6.96 -7.13
C LEU A 99 -16.29 -6.35 -8.24
N ASP A 100 -17.55 -6.77 -8.30
CA ASP A 100 -18.51 -6.23 -9.26
C ASP A 100 -19.23 -5.01 -8.65
N GLY A 101 -19.34 -4.93 -7.32
CA GLY A 101 -19.88 -3.78 -6.60
C GLY A 101 -19.31 -3.62 -5.20
N ALA A 102 -19.67 -2.53 -4.52
CA ALA A 102 -19.19 -2.26 -3.16
C ALA A 102 -20.28 -1.68 -2.24
N VAL A 103 -20.10 -1.88 -0.94
CA VAL A 103 -20.87 -1.22 0.12
C VAL A 103 -19.90 -0.31 0.89
N ALA A 104 -20.08 0.99 0.74
CA ALA A 104 -19.34 2.02 1.45
C ALA A 104 -19.99 2.28 2.81
N VAL A 105 -19.34 1.88 3.90
CA VAL A 105 -19.86 2.05 5.26
C VAL A 105 -19.31 3.36 5.84
N PHE A 106 -20.22 4.19 6.34
CA PHE A 106 -19.91 5.48 6.96
C PHE A 106 -20.42 5.51 8.40
N CYS A 107 -19.72 6.23 9.28
CA CYS A 107 -20.20 6.47 10.64
C CYS A 107 -21.21 7.63 10.63
N SER A 108 -22.38 7.45 11.21
CA SER A 108 -23.39 8.51 11.37
C SER A 108 -22.89 9.74 12.15
N VAL A 109 -21.87 9.57 12.99
CA VAL A 109 -21.24 10.64 13.78
C VAL A 109 -20.11 11.29 13.00
N GLY A 110 -19.21 10.51 12.39
CA GLY A 110 -18.04 11.04 11.67
C GLY A 110 -18.35 11.53 10.26
N GLY A 111 -19.39 10.98 9.62
CA GLY A 111 -19.70 11.22 8.21
C GLY A 111 -18.57 10.74 7.29
N VAL A 112 -18.09 11.64 6.43
CA VAL A 112 -16.96 11.38 5.52
C VAL A 112 -15.64 11.79 6.16
N GLU A 113 -14.80 10.79 6.42
CA GLU A 113 -13.46 10.94 7.00
C GLU A 113 -12.37 10.89 5.90
N PRO A 114 -11.15 11.39 6.17
CA PRO A 114 -10.09 11.51 5.15
C PRO A 114 -9.78 10.19 4.41
N GLN A 115 -9.80 9.06 5.11
CA GLN A 115 -9.54 7.75 4.51
C GLN A 115 -10.74 7.24 3.69
N SER A 116 -11.97 7.64 4.05
CA SER A 116 -13.14 7.36 3.23
C SER A 116 -13.00 8.01 1.86
N GLU A 117 -12.42 9.21 1.77
CA GLU A 117 -12.11 9.87 0.49
C GLU A 117 -11.11 9.07 -0.35
N THR A 118 -10.04 8.55 0.27
CA THR A 118 -9.03 7.76 -0.44
C THR A 118 -9.62 6.48 -1.04
N VAL A 119 -10.38 5.73 -0.24
CA VAL A 119 -11.04 4.49 -0.69
C VAL A 119 -12.12 4.79 -1.73
N TRP A 120 -12.83 5.92 -1.59
CA TRP A 120 -13.80 6.37 -2.58
C TRP A 120 -13.17 6.67 -3.94
N ARG A 121 -12.04 7.40 -3.96
CA ARG A 121 -11.29 7.68 -5.19
C ARG A 121 -10.78 6.41 -5.86
N GLN A 122 -10.39 5.40 -5.07
CA GLN A 122 -10.01 4.09 -5.62
C GLN A 122 -11.19 3.39 -6.29
N ALA A 123 -12.38 3.44 -5.68
CA ALA A 123 -13.60 2.91 -6.28
C ALA A 123 -14.00 3.70 -7.55
N ASP A 124 -13.78 5.02 -7.59
CA ASP A 124 -14.00 5.86 -8.78
C ASP A 124 -13.04 5.50 -9.92
N LYS A 125 -11.75 5.27 -9.61
CA LYS A 125 -10.73 4.86 -10.61
C LYS A 125 -11.16 3.61 -11.38
N TYR A 126 -11.82 2.67 -10.70
CA TYR A 126 -12.28 1.41 -11.29
C TYR A 126 -13.75 1.42 -11.72
N GLY A 127 -14.46 2.55 -11.57
CA GLY A 127 -15.87 2.66 -11.91
C GLY A 127 -16.76 1.66 -11.17
N VAL A 128 -16.43 1.32 -9.92
CA VAL A 128 -17.15 0.29 -9.16
C VAL A 128 -18.51 0.82 -8.68
N PRO A 129 -19.64 0.20 -9.11
CA PRO A 129 -20.98 0.50 -8.60
C PRO A 129 -21.06 0.30 -7.09
N ARG A 130 -21.71 1.21 -6.37
CA ARG A 130 -21.67 1.18 -4.91
C ARG A 130 -22.96 1.66 -4.24
N LEU A 131 -23.21 1.11 -3.05
CA LEU A 131 -24.23 1.59 -2.10
C LEU A 131 -23.51 2.28 -0.93
N ALA A 132 -24.13 3.29 -0.34
CA ALA A 132 -23.65 3.87 0.91
C ALA A 132 -24.50 3.34 2.07
N TYR A 133 -23.86 2.99 3.19
CA TYR A 133 -24.52 2.55 4.41
C TYR A 133 -24.06 3.41 5.58
N VAL A 134 -24.94 4.29 6.07
CA VAL A 134 -24.70 5.11 7.26
C VAL A 134 -25.01 4.27 8.49
N ASN A 135 -23.95 3.77 9.11
CA ASN A 135 -23.98 2.89 10.26
C ASN A 135 -23.90 3.68 11.57
N LYS A 136 -24.06 2.98 12.70
CA LYS A 136 -23.98 3.53 14.07
C LYS A 136 -25.06 4.59 14.35
N MET A 137 -26.25 4.46 13.75
CA MET A 137 -27.38 5.37 14.02
C MET A 137 -27.84 5.38 15.50
N ASP A 138 -27.38 4.42 16.30
CA ASP A 138 -27.61 4.31 17.74
C ASP A 138 -26.65 5.15 18.61
N ARG A 139 -25.65 5.81 18.01
CA ARG A 139 -24.65 6.60 18.76
C ARG A 139 -25.12 8.03 19.01
N VAL A 140 -24.66 8.59 20.13
CA VAL A 140 -24.85 10.02 20.44
C VAL A 140 -24.21 10.88 19.35
N GLY A 141 -24.96 11.86 18.85
CA GLY A 141 -24.55 12.72 17.73
C GLY A 141 -24.71 12.10 16.34
N ALA A 142 -25.42 10.97 16.23
CA ALA A 142 -25.78 10.38 14.95
C ALA A 142 -26.63 11.34 14.13
N ASN A 143 -26.19 11.65 12.91
CA ASN A 143 -26.92 12.52 11.99
C ASN A 143 -26.82 11.97 10.57
N PHE A 144 -27.96 11.48 10.06
CA PHE A 144 -28.05 10.87 8.74
C PHE A 144 -27.92 11.88 7.60
N GLU A 145 -28.65 13.00 7.69
CA GLU A 145 -28.65 14.07 6.68
C GLU A 145 -27.25 14.68 6.52
N ARG A 146 -26.58 15.00 7.63
CA ARG A 146 -25.21 15.50 7.62
C ARG A 146 -24.25 14.52 6.93
N ALA A 147 -24.41 13.22 7.12
CA ALA A 147 -23.57 12.23 6.46
C ALA A 147 -23.76 12.27 4.93
N ILE A 148 -25.00 12.45 4.45
CA ILE A 148 -25.33 12.61 3.02
C ILE A 148 -24.71 13.91 2.47
N ASP A 149 -24.88 15.03 3.17
CA ASP A 149 -24.31 16.32 2.74
C ASP A 149 -22.79 16.25 2.64
N MET A 150 -22.12 15.61 3.61
CA MET A 150 -20.68 15.39 3.55
C MET A 150 -20.27 14.50 2.36
N MET A 151 -21.08 13.51 1.97
CA MET A 151 -20.81 12.71 0.77
C MET A 151 -20.91 13.57 -0.50
N LYS A 152 -21.90 14.45 -0.59
CA LYS A 152 -22.04 15.38 -1.72
C LYS A 152 -20.86 16.37 -1.77
N ASP A 153 -20.55 17.00 -0.66
CA ASP A 153 -19.55 18.08 -0.59
C ASP A 153 -18.10 17.58 -0.70
N ARG A 154 -17.75 16.52 0.03
CA ARG A 154 -16.34 16.05 0.12
C ARG A 154 -15.98 15.00 -0.93
N LEU A 155 -16.92 14.13 -1.29
CA LEU A 155 -16.69 13.07 -2.27
C LEU A 155 -17.13 13.47 -3.67
N GLY A 156 -17.93 14.54 -3.82
CA GLY A 156 -18.58 14.87 -5.09
C GLY A 156 -19.58 13.80 -5.54
N ALA A 157 -20.10 13.01 -4.60
CA ALA A 157 -20.98 11.89 -4.89
C ALA A 157 -22.43 12.33 -5.05
N ASN A 158 -23.16 11.78 -6.03
CA ASN A 158 -24.60 11.92 -6.12
C ASN A 158 -25.30 10.97 -5.12
N ALA A 159 -25.17 11.30 -3.84
CA ALA A 159 -25.69 10.49 -2.73
C ALA A 159 -27.18 10.77 -2.50
N ILE A 160 -28.02 9.77 -2.75
CA ILE A 160 -29.49 9.89 -2.70
C ILE A 160 -30.06 8.95 -1.61
N PRO A 161 -30.82 9.46 -0.64
CA PRO A 161 -31.45 8.61 0.37
C PRO A 161 -32.49 7.69 -0.26
N VAL A 162 -32.40 6.39 0.04
CA VAL A 162 -33.45 5.40 -0.26
C VAL A 162 -34.16 4.91 1.00
N GLN A 163 -33.66 5.33 2.15
CA GLN A 163 -34.19 5.03 3.46
C GLN A 163 -34.16 6.27 4.34
N TRP A 164 -35.05 6.30 5.33
CA TRP A 164 -35.06 7.34 6.36
C TRP A 164 -35.07 6.73 7.77
N PRO A 165 -34.20 7.15 8.70
CA PRO A 165 -34.20 6.61 10.06
C PRO A 165 -35.40 7.09 10.87
N ILE A 166 -35.93 6.22 11.74
CA ILE A 166 -36.99 6.54 12.71
C ILE A 166 -36.35 6.61 14.10
N GLY A 167 -36.27 7.83 14.62
CA GLY A 167 -35.52 8.15 15.84
C GLY A 167 -34.01 8.25 15.61
N VAL A 168 -33.30 8.76 16.62
CA VAL A 168 -31.84 8.90 16.63
C VAL A 168 -31.25 8.41 17.95
N GLU A 169 -29.98 8.03 17.96
CA GLU A 169 -29.28 7.61 19.18
C GLU A 169 -30.01 6.44 19.86
N ASP A 170 -30.28 6.54 21.17
CA ASP A 170 -31.03 5.53 21.92
C ASP A 170 -32.49 5.38 21.50
N SER A 171 -33.07 6.40 20.84
CA SER A 171 -34.44 6.34 20.32
C SER A 171 -34.55 5.68 18.94
N PHE A 172 -33.42 5.32 18.32
CA PHE A 172 -33.39 4.67 17.01
C PHE A 172 -34.09 3.30 17.06
N ARG A 173 -35.27 3.21 16.44
CA ARG A 173 -36.18 2.07 16.55
C ARG A 173 -36.58 1.44 15.23
N GLY A 174 -36.45 2.18 14.12
CA GLY A 174 -36.93 1.70 12.83
C GLY A 174 -36.36 2.48 11.66
N ILE A 175 -36.75 2.05 10.46
CA ILE A 175 -36.33 2.63 9.18
C ILE A 175 -37.55 2.69 8.27
N VAL A 176 -37.73 3.81 7.57
CA VAL A 176 -38.67 3.94 6.47
C VAL A 176 -37.97 3.56 5.18
N ASP A 177 -38.55 2.65 4.42
CA ASP A 177 -38.16 2.40 3.03
C ASP A 177 -38.86 3.43 2.13
N LEU A 178 -38.06 4.34 1.57
CA LEU A 178 -38.58 5.40 0.72
C LEU A 178 -39.09 4.87 -0.61
N ILE A 179 -38.81 3.62 -1.00
CA ILE A 179 -39.23 3.04 -2.29
C ILE A 179 -40.63 2.45 -2.18
N THR A 180 -40.88 1.66 -1.13
CA THR A 180 -42.18 1.06 -0.86
C THR A 180 -43.12 1.96 -0.05
N MET A 181 -42.59 3.06 0.51
CA MET A 181 -43.31 3.99 1.40
C MET A 181 -43.86 3.30 2.66
N LYS A 182 -43.05 2.42 3.26
CA LYS A 182 -43.40 1.64 4.45
C LYS A 182 -42.37 1.80 5.54
N ALA A 183 -42.82 1.79 6.79
CA ALA A 183 -41.95 1.81 7.96
C ALA A 183 -41.74 0.39 8.51
N TYR A 184 -40.49 0.10 8.87
CA TYR A 184 -40.09 -1.14 9.53
C TYR A 184 -39.64 -0.81 10.95
N ILE A 185 -40.43 -1.23 11.95
CA ILE A 185 -40.11 -1.03 13.37
C ILE A 185 -39.59 -2.34 13.95
N TYR A 186 -38.37 -2.32 14.49
CA TYR A 186 -37.75 -3.51 15.07
C TYR A 186 -38.26 -3.76 16.49
N THR A 187 -38.78 -4.95 16.74
CA THR A 187 -39.41 -5.32 18.02
C THR A 187 -38.54 -6.20 18.90
N ASP A 188 -37.44 -6.72 18.36
CA ASP A 188 -36.47 -7.55 19.09
C ASP A 188 -35.04 -6.99 19.03
N ASP A 189 -34.23 -7.35 20.03
CA ASP A 189 -32.83 -6.92 20.12
C ASP A 189 -31.92 -7.63 19.10
N LEU A 190 -32.35 -8.77 18.55
CA LEU A 190 -31.63 -9.50 17.49
C LEU A 190 -32.00 -9.03 16.08
N GLY A 191 -32.99 -8.14 15.95
CA GLY A 191 -33.50 -7.63 14.69
C GLY A 191 -34.11 -8.69 13.78
N THR A 192 -34.45 -9.87 14.29
CA THR A 192 -35.07 -10.95 13.51
C THR A 192 -36.56 -10.72 13.24
N HIS A 193 -37.19 -9.84 14.03
CA HIS A 193 -38.60 -9.48 13.90
C HIS A 193 -38.75 -7.98 13.72
N SER A 194 -39.33 -7.59 12.60
CA SER A 194 -39.78 -6.22 12.33
C SER A 194 -41.27 -6.22 12.00
N ASP A 195 -41.98 -5.25 12.56
CA ASP A 195 -43.36 -4.97 12.19
C ASP A 195 -43.36 -3.94 11.06
N GLU A 196 -44.08 -4.27 9.99
CA GLU A 196 -44.34 -3.35 8.88
C GLU A 196 -45.53 -2.47 9.27
N THR A 197 -45.31 -1.16 9.33
CA THR A 197 -46.32 -0.16 9.72
C THR A 197 -46.39 0.99 8.73
N ASP A 198 -47.43 1.81 8.85
CA ASP A 198 -47.48 3.11 8.17
C ASP A 198 -46.37 4.04 8.71
N ILE A 199 -46.03 5.06 7.91
CA ILE A 199 -44.98 6.03 8.25
C ILE A 199 -45.44 6.85 9.47
N PRO A 200 -44.63 6.92 10.55
CA PRO A 200 -44.96 7.74 11.71
C PRO A 200 -45.06 9.23 11.36
N GLU A 201 -46.03 9.94 11.96
CA GLU A 201 -46.21 11.39 11.75
C GLU A 201 -44.95 12.21 12.07
N GLU A 202 -44.11 11.74 13.00
CA GLU A 202 -42.87 12.42 13.41
C GLU A 202 -41.82 12.58 12.29
N VAL A 203 -41.85 11.74 11.25
CA VAL A 203 -40.90 11.77 10.13
C VAL A 203 -41.59 11.95 8.78
N ALA A 204 -42.91 12.17 8.76
CA ALA A 204 -43.70 12.17 7.54
C ALA A 204 -43.26 13.28 6.55
N ASP A 205 -42.99 14.49 7.06
CA ASP A 205 -42.56 15.63 6.24
C ASP A 205 -41.17 15.39 5.63
N ASP A 206 -40.22 14.93 6.44
CA ASP A 206 -38.85 14.60 5.99
C ASP A 206 -38.86 13.47 4.96
N VAL A 207 -39.68 12.44 5.17
CA VAL A 207 -39.86 11.32 4.26
C VAL A 207 -40.46 11.77 2.93
N ALA A 208 -41.43 12.70 2.94
CA ALA A 208 -42.01 13.24 1.73
C ALA A 208 -40.97 14.01 0.90
N LEU A 209 -40.17 14.87 1.55
CA LEU A 209 -39.08 15.60 0.90
C LEU A 209 -38.00 14.67 0.34
N ALA A 210 -37.60 13.66 1.12
CA ALA A 210 -36.61 12.68 0.70
C ALA A 210 -37.10 11.81 -0.47
N ARG A 211 -38.40 11.45 -0.47
CA ARG A 211 -39.06 10.73 -1.58
C ARG A 211 -39.08 11.59 -2.84
N GLU A 212 -39.40 12.88 -2.74
CA GLU A 212 -39.37 13.80 -3.88
C GLU A 212 -37.96 13.91 -4.47
N THR A 213 -36.95 14.10 -3.62
CA THR A 213 -35.53 14.13 -4.00
C THR A 213 -35.10 12.84 -4.72
N LEU A 214 -35.55 11.68 -4.26
CA LEU A 214 -35.28 10.39 -4.91
C LEU A 214 -35.88 10.31 -6.31
N ILE A 215 -37.13 10.73 -6.49
CA ILE A 215 -37.79 10.70 -7.80
C ILE A 215 -37.18 11.72 -8.76
N GLU A 216 -36.84 12.91 -8.28
CA GLU A 216 -36.16 13.94 -9.06
C GLU A 216 -34.80 13.44 -9.57
N ALA A 217 -33.97 12.87 -8.69
CA ALA A 217 -32.67 12.32 -9.09
C ALA A 217 -32.81 11.17 -10.11
N LEU A 218 -33.85 10.33 -9.98
CA LEU A 218 -34.13 9.28 -10.97
C LEU A 218 -34.58 9.86 -12.31
N ALA A 219 -35.39 10.92 -12.31
CA ALA A 219 -35.83 11.62 -13.51
C ALA A 219 -34.65 12.22 -14.30
N GLU A 220 -33.57 12.63 -13.65
CA GLU A 220 -32.35 13.10 -14.34
C GLU A 220 -31.62 11.99 -15.11
N THR A 221 -31.81 10.72 -14.71
CA THR A 221 -31.08 9.56 -15.27
C THR A 221 -31.91 8.68 -16.18
N ASP A 222 -33.25 8.74 -16.09
CA ASP A 222 -34.15 7.89 -16.86
C ASP A 222 -35.31 8.69 -17.49
N GLU A 223 -35.37 8.68 -18.83
CA GLU A 223 -36.34 9.45 -19.61
C GLU A 223 -37.80 9.06 -19.33
N GLU A 224 -38.07 7.78 -19.04
CA GLU A 224 -39.44 7.32 -18.75
C GLU A 224 -39.93 7.88 -17.41
N ILE A 225 -39.05 7.92 -16.40
CA ILE A 225 -39.35 8.54 -15.11
C ILE A 225 -39.48 10.07 -15.26
N MET A 226 -38.62 10.70 -16.07
CA MET A 226 -38.66 12.14 -16.32
C MET A 226 -40.02 12.58 -16.88
N MET A 227 -40.54 11.87 -17.89
CA MET A 227 -41.84 12.19 -18.49
C MET A 227 -42.96 12.10 -17.45
N LYS A 228 -43.03 11.00 -16.69
CA LYS A 228 -44.04 10.82 -15.64
C LYS A 228 -43.95 11.88 -14.55
N TYR A 229 -42.74 12.23 -14.13
CA TYR A 229 -42.51 13.26 -13.12
C TYR A 229 -43.00 14.64 -13.58
N LEU A 230 -42.71 15.02 -14.84
CA LEU A 230 -43.19 16.29 -15.42
C LEU A 230 -44.72 16.33 -15.60
N GLU A 231 -45.33 15.18 -15.87
CA GLU A 231 -46.78 15.04 -16.03
C GLU A 231 -47.53 14.89 -14.68
N GLY A 232 -46.78 14.74 -13.57
CA GLY A 232 -47.34 14.52 -12.23
C GLY A 232 -47.95 13.13 -12.04
N GLU A 233 -47.53 12.15 -12.84
CA GLU A 233 -47.96 10.75 -12.74
C GLU A 233 -47.18 9.99 -11.65
N GLU A 234 -47.84 9.08 -10.94
CA GLU A 234 -47.18 8.23 -9.95
C GLU A 234 -46.27 7.19 -10.61
N VAL A 235 -45.00 7.15 -10.16
CA VAL A 235 -44.02 6.15 -10.59
C VAL A 235 -44.18 4.89 -9.72
N SER A 236 -44.32 3.73 -10.35
CA SER A 236 -44.50 2.47 -9.63
C SER A 236 -43.21 1.99 -8.97
N VAL A 237 -43.34 1.17 -7.92
CA VAL A 237 -42.19 0.59 -7.18
C VAL A 237 -41.23 -0.16 -8.10
N GLU A 238 -41.74 -0.96 -9.04
CA GLU A 238 -40.92 -1.73 -9.99
C GLU A 238 -40.14 -0.83 -10.94
N GLU A 239 -40.75 0.26 -11.41
CA GLU A 239 -40.09 1.25 -12.26
C GLU A 239 -38.96 1.97 -11.50
N ILE A 240 -39.22 2.39 -10.25
CA ILE A 240 -38.21 2.99 -9.37
C ILE A 240 -37.04 2.04 -9.18
N LYS A 241 -37.30 0.77 -8.83
CA LYS A 241 -36.24 -0.22 -8.61
C LYS A 241 -35.39 -0.45 -9.86
N LYS A 242 -36.03 -0.56 -11.02
CA LYS A 242 -35.35 -0.80 -12.31
C LYS A 242 -34.48 0.40 -12.70
N ALA A 243 -35.00 1.62 -12.60
CA ALA A 243 -34.24 2.82 -12.91
C ALA A 243 -33.09 3.05 -11.92
N LEU A 244 -33.34 2.85 -10.62
CA LEU A 244 -32.31 2.97 -9.59
C LEU A 244 -31.18 1.96 -9.83
N ARG A 245 -31.50 0.70 -10.13
CA ARG A 245 -30.49 -0.31 -10.48
C ARG A 245 -29.63 0.13 -11.67
N LYS A 246 -30.27 0.62 -12.74
CA LYS A 246 -29.56 1.10 -13.95
C LYS A 246 -28.63 2.27 -13.62
N ALA A 247 -29.09 3.25 -12.84
CA ALA A 247 -28.29 4.41 -12.41
C ALA A 247 -27.12 4.01 -11.48
N VAL A 248 -27.33 3.02 -10.60
CA VAL A 248 -26.27 2.49 -9.72
C VAL A 248 -25.18 1.80 -10.51
N ILE A 249 -25.56 0.91 -11.44
CA ILE A 249 -24.59 0.18 -12.29
C ILE A 249 -23.81 1.15 -13.19
N ALA A 250 -24.44 2.23 -13.64
CA ALA A 250 -23.79 3.30 -14.39
C ALA A 250 -22.97 4.27 -13.53
N VAL A 251 -22.94 4.09 -12.20
CA VAL A 251 -22.24 4.96 -11.23
C VAL A 251 -22.71 6.42 -11.28
N GLN A 252 -24.00 6.63 -11.59
CA GLN A 252 -24.62 7.96 -11.66
C GLN A 252 -25.31 8.35 -10.35
N ILE A 253 -25.80 7.38 -9.60
CA ILE A 253 -26.47 7.55 -8.30
C ILE A 253 -25.86 6.59 -7.30
N VAL A 254 -25.62 7.08 -6.07
CA VAL A 254 -25.26 6.25 -4.93
C VAL A 254 -26.43 6.24 -3.95
N PRO A 255 -27.19 5.13 -3.85
CA PRO A 255 -28.28 5.01 -2.87
C PRO A 255 -27.72 4.89 -1.46
N VAL A 256 -28.28 5.68 -0.56
CA VAL A 256 -27.87 5.77 0.85
C VAL A 256 -28.87 5.04 1.72
N PHE A 257 -28.37 4.01 2.39
CA PHE A 257 -29.05 3.19 3.40
C PHE A 257 -28.63 3.65 4.80
N CYS A 258 -29.44 3.35 5.81
CA CYS A 258 -29.12 3.67 7.20
C CYS A 258 -29.34 2.47 8.13
N GLY A 259 -28.65 2.45 9.28
CA GLY A 259 -28.92 1.46 10.31
C GLY A 259 -27.92 1.43 11.45
N SER A 260 -28.03 0.39 12.28
CA SER A 260 -27.09 0.07 13.33
C SER A 260 -26.76 -1.41 13.29
N SER A 261 -25.57 -1.74 12.79
CA SER A 261 -25.07 -3.12 12.83
C SER A 261 -24.79 -3.59 14.26
N PHE A 262 -24.56 -2.68 15.21
CA PHE A 262 -24.38 -3.04 16.61
C PHE A 262 -25.71 -3.46 17.25
N LYS A 263 -26.77 -2.67 17.08
CA LYS A 263 -28.11 -2.97 17.59
C LYS A 263 -28.97 -3.82 16.65
N ASN A 264 -28.38 -4.46 15.63
CA ASN A 264 -29.05 -5.43 14.75
C ASN A 264 -30.19 -4.85 13.89
N LYS A 265 -30.14 -3.56 13.53
CA LYS A 265 -31.22 -2.89 12.77
C LYS A 265 -30.71 -2.41 11.41
N GLY A 266 -31.46 -2.69 10.34
CA GLY A 266 -31.23 -2.20 8.97
C GLY A 266 -30.37 -3.08 8.06
N VAL A 267 -29.59 -4.02 8.60
CA VAL A 267 -28.68 -4.87 7.79
C VAL A 267 -29.45 -5.79 6.83
N GLN A 268 -30.66 -6.22 7.18
CA GLN A 268 -31.52 -7.02 6.31
C GLN A 268 -31.99 -6.23 5.09
N LEU A 269 -32.36 -4.96 5.29
CA LEU A 269 -32.75 -4.08 4.18
C LEU A 269 -31.54 -3.72 3.30
N LEU A 270 -30.35 -3.61 3.91
CA LEU A 270 -29.11 -3.48 3.16
C LEU A 270 -28.85 -4.73 2.29
N LEU A 271 -29.07 -5.93 2.81
CA LEU A 271 -28.95 -7.19 2.04
C LEU A 271 -29.94 -7.25 0.87
N ASP A 272 -31.14 -6.74 1.06
CA ASP A 272 -32.12 -6.59 -0.02
C ASP A 272 -31.64 -5.59 -1.08
N GLY A 273 -31.11 -4.43 -0.66
CA GLY A 273 -30.50 -3.45 -1.55
C GLY A 273 -29.30 -3.97 -2.34
N ILE A 274 -28.47 -4.84 -1.73
CA ILE A 274 -27.35 -5.51 -2.42
C ILE A 274 -27.85 -6.36 -3.58
N ILE A 275 -28.93 -7.12 -3.39
CA ILE A 275 -29.50 -7.94 -4.48
C ILE A 275 -30.13 -7.05 -5.54
N ASP A 276 -30.95 -6.09 -5.10
CA ASP A 276 -31.78 -5.28 -5.98
C ASP A 276 -30.97 -4.30 -6.84
N TYR A 277 -29.91 -3.69 -6.30
CA TYR A 277 -29.23 -2.56 -6.95
C TYR A 277 -27.79 -2.83 -7.38
N LEU A 278 -27.04 -3.71 -6.70
CA LEU A 278 -25.67 -4.01 -7.13
C LEU A 278 -25.63 -4.98 -8.33
N PRO A 279 -24.63 -4.86 -9.21
CA PRO A 279 -24.54 -5.66 -10.43
C PRO A 279 -24.27 -7.14 -10.13
N SER A 280 -24.76 -7.97 -11.03
CA SER A 280 -24.21 -9.32 -11.25
C SER A 280 -23.04 -9.26 -12.22
N PRO A 281 -22.17 -10.28 -12.28
CA PRO A 281 -21.12 -10.36 -13.30
C PRO A 281 -21.66 -10.22 -14.74
N ALA A 282 -22.91 -10.61 -15.00
CA ALA A 282 -23.52 -10.51 -16.32
C ALA A 282 -24.02 -9.10 -16.67
N ASP A 283 -24.18 -8.21 -15.68
CA ASP A 283 -24.55 -6.82 -15.90
C ASP A 283 -23.35 -5.94 -16.28
N LEU A 284 -22.13 -6.45 -16.08
CA LEU A 284 -20.90 -5.71 -16.33
C LEU A 284 -20.48 -5.77 -17.80
N PRO A 285 -19.82 -4.71 -18.31
CA PRO A 285 -19.28 -4.72 -19.65
C PRO A 285 -18.16 -5.77 -19.79
N PRO A 286 -17.88 -6.25 -21.00
CA PRO A 286 -16.74 -7.12 -21.28
C PRO A 286 -15.42 -6.52 -20.75
N VAL A 287 -14.56 -7.38 -20.19
CA VAL A 287 -13.28 -6.95 -19.63
C VAL A 287 -12.30 -6.66 -20.76
N ALA A 288 -11.72 -5.46 -20.76
CA ALA A 288 -10.64 -5.10 -21.66
C ALA A 288 -9.37 -5.91 -21.31
N ALA A 289 -8.72 -6.44 -22.33
CA ALA A 289 -7.50 -7.22 -22.21
C ALA A 289 -6.57 -6.94 -23.40
N ILE A 290 -5.27 -7.14 -23.22
CA ILE A 290 -4.27 -7.01 -24.29
C ILE A 290 -3.84 -8.42 -24.70
N ASN A 291 -3.92 -8.74 -25.99
CA ASN A 291 -3.39 -10.00 -26.48
C ASN A 291 -1.86 -10.05 -26.26
N ALA A 292 -1.39 -11.03 -25.49
CA ALA A 292 0.02 -11.09 -25.08
C ALA A 292 0.98 -11.21 -26.28
N LYS A 293 0.52 -11.77 -27.41
CA LYS A 293 1.33 -12.00 -28.62
C LYS A 293 1.29 -10.83 -29.58
N THR A 294 0.11 -10.26 -29.82
CA THR A 294 -0.09 -9.22 -30.85
C THR A 294 -0.07 -7.80 -30.29
N GLN A 295 -0.19 -7.63 -28.97
CA GLN A 295 -0.31 -6.34 -28.29
C GLN A 295 -1.52 -5.52 -28.76
N VAL A 296 -2.55 -6.19 -29.29
CA VAL A 296 -3.81 -5.57 -29.69
C VAL A 296 -4.82 -5.73 -28.56
N GLU A 297 -5.63 -4.69 -28.35
CA GLU A 297 -6.73 -4.70 -27.39
C GLU A 297 -7.85 -5.65 -27.86
N GLU A 298 -8.28 -6.53 -26.95
CA GLU A 298 -9.35 -7.50 -27.13
C GLU A 298 -10.28 -7.44 -25.92
N TYR A 299 -11.54 -7.83 -26.11
CA TYR A 299 -12.55 -7.81 -25.06
C TYR A 299 -12.96 -9.24 -24.69
N ARG A 300 -13.12 -9.49 -23.38
CA ARG A 300 -13.55 -10.78 -22.84
C ARG A 300 -14.94 -10.65 -22.25
N ASN A 301 -15.89 -11.35 -22.87
CA ASN A 301 -17.24 -11.47 -22.34
C ASN A 301 -17.22 -12.27 -21.04
N LEU A 302 -18.03 -11.86 -20.07
CA LEU A 302 -18.17 -12.54 -18.79
C LEU A 302 -19.16 -13.71 -18.91
N ASP A 303 -18.76 -14.75 -19.64
CA ASP A 303 -19.54 -15.97 -19.84
C ASP A 303 -18.68 -17.24 -19.77
N ASP A 304 -19.32 -18.40 -19.66
CA ASP A 304 -18.66 -19.71 -19.53
C ASP A 304 -18.15 -20.29 -20.85
N GLU A 305 -18.66 -19.83 -21.99
CA GLU A 305 -18.31 -20.36 -23.30
C GLU A 305 -17.03 -19.72 -23.86
N SER A 306 -16.74 -18.50 -23.42
CA SER A 306 -15.55 -17.74 -23.75
C SER A 306 -14.28 -18.41 -23.23
N PRO A 307 -13.11 -18.23 -23.89
CA PRO A 307 -11.88 -18.87 -23.43
C PRO A 307 -11.47 -18.37 -22.04
N PHE A 308 -10.90 -19.26 -21.24
CA PHE A 308 -10.56 -19.00 -19.83
C PHE A 308 -9.67 -17.76 -19.66
N SER A 309 -10.09 -16.86 -18.78
CA SER A 309 -9.29 -15.74 -18.26
C SER A 309 -9.62 -15.45 -16.80
N ALA A 310 -8.58 -15.26 -15.99
CA ALA A 310 -8.69 -14.97 -14.58
C ALA A 310 -7.54 -14.08 -14.11
N LEU A 311 -7.79 -13.29 -13.06
CA LEU A 311 -6.77 -12.46 -12.41
C LEU A 311 -6.45 -13.04 -11.04
N ALA A 312 -5.17 -13.33 -10.79
CA ALA A 312 -4.68 -13.67 -9.46
C ALA A 312 -4.52 -12.37 -8.65
N PHE A 313 -5.32 -12.16 -7.61
CA PHE A 313 -5.36 -10.89 -6.88
C PHE A 313 -4.81 -10.97 -5.47
N LYS A 314 -4.60 -12.18 -4.93
CA LYS A 314 -4.02 -12.36 -3.61
C LYS A 314 -3.23 -13.66 -3.54
N ILE A 315 -2.01 -13.59 -3.02
CA ILE A 315 -1.19 -14.74 -2.66
C ILE A 315 -1.17 -14.85 -1.14
N MET A 316 -1.35 -16.06 -0.63
CA MET A 316 -1.26 -16.36 0.80
C MET A 316 -0.46 -17.64 1.01
N SER A 317 0.51 -17.61 1.91
CA SER A 317 1.24 -18.80 2.30
C SER A 317 0.51 -19.52 3.44
N ASP A 318 -0.11 -20.66 3.13
CA ASP A 318 -0.74 -21.50 4.14
C ASP A 318 0.21 -22.56 4.72
N PRO A 319 0.26 -22.76 6.05
CA PRO A 319 1.10 -23.78 6.67
C PRO A 319 0.81 -25.23 6.26
N TYR A 320 -0.43 -25.55 5.86
CA TYR A 320 -0.87 -26.91 5.56
C TYR A 320 -0.89 -27.23 4.08
N VAL A 321 -1.34 -26.29 3.24
CA VAL A 321 -1.49 -26.50 1.79
C VAL A 321 -0.45 -25.77 0.94
N GLY A 322 0.40 -24.94 1.57
CA GLY A 322 1.44 -24.17 0.89
C GLY A 322 0.88 -22.90 0.25
N LYS A 323 1.48 -22.49 -0.88
CA LYS A 323 1.10 -21.27 -1.61
C LYS A 323 -0.32 -21.38 -2.18
N LEU A 324 -1.20 -20.51 -1.70
CA LEU A 324 -2.55 -20.30 -2.21
C LEU A 324 -2.57 -19.05 -3.08
N ALA A 325 -3.07 -19.18 -4.30
CA ALA A 325 -3.33 -18.06 -5.18
C ALA A 325 -4.84 -17.87 -5.33
N TYR A 326 -5.37 -16.79 -4.78
CA TYR A 326 -6.75 -16.39 -4.98
C TYR A 326 -6.88 -15.73 -6.35
N PHE A 327 -7.89 -16.15 -7.09
CA PHE A 327 -8.17 -15.63 -8.41
C PHE A 327 -9.65 -15.40 -8.63
N ARG A 328 -9.95 -14.42 -9.48
CA ARG A 328 -11.28 -14.15 -10.02
C ARG A 328 -11.33 -14.61 -11.47
N VAL A 329 -12.30 -15.45 -11.79
CA VAL A 329 -12.56 -15.85 -13.17
C VAL A 329 -13.46 -14.81 -13.82
N PHE A 330 -12.98 -14.21 -14.90
CA PHE A 330 -13.76 -13.27 -15.71
C PHE A 330 -14.49 -13.99 -16.84
N SER A 331 -13.81 -14.92 -17.52
CA SER A 331 -14.40 -15.70 -18.62
C SER A 331 -13.98 -17.16 -18.58
N GLY A 332 -14.83 -18.03 -19.12
CA GLY A 332 -14.60 -19.46 -19.26
C GLY A 332 -14.67 -20.25 -17.95
N VAL A 333 -14.22 -21.50 -18.02
CA VAL A 333 -14.29 -22.46 -16.92
C VAL A 333 -12.92 -23.04 -16.63
N LEU A 334 -12.61 -23.21 -15.35
CA LEU A 334 -11.38 -23.83 -14.88
C LEU A 334 -11.67 -25.13 -14.15
N LYS A 335 -10.92 -26.19 -14.45
CA LYS A 335 -11.07 -27.50 -13.81
C LYS A 335 -9.86 -27.85 -12.95
N SER A 336 -10.11 -28.46 -11.81
CA SER A 336 -9.04 -28.98 -10.95
C SER A 336 -8.20 -30.01 -11.71
N GLY A 337 -6.87 -29.95 -11.56
CA GLY A 337 -5.93 -30.82 -12.26
C GLY A 337 -5.51 -30.35 -13.66
N SER A 338 -6.07 -29.26 -14.19
CA SER A 338 -5.75 -28.73 -15.52
C SER A 338 -4.46 -27.90 -15.54
N TYR A 339 -4.06 -27.47 -16.75
CA TYR A 339 -2.99 -26.50 -16.95
C TYR A 339 -3.57 -25.14 -17.32
N VAL A 340 -2.89 -24.09 -16.89
CA VAL A 340 -3.17 -22.69 -17.24
C VAL A 340 -1.90 -22.02 -17.72
N TYR A 341 -2.05 -20.94 -18.48
CA TYR A 341 -0.94 -20.11 -18.92
C TYR A 341 -0.94 -18.81 -18.11
N ASN A 342 0.15 -18.54 -17.41
CA ASN A 342 0.41 -17.22 -16.82
C ASN A 342 0.92 -16.32 -17.94
N ALA A 343 0.05 -15.48 -18.48
CA ALA A 343 0.36 -14.61 -19.62
C ALA A 343 1.36 -13.50 -19.24
N THR A 344 1.31 -13.02 -17.98
CA THR A 344 2.21 -11.98 -17.47
C THR A 344 3.66 -12.43 -17.47
N LYS A 345 3.91 -13.70 -17.11
CA LYS A 345 5.28 -14.27 -17.01
C LYS A 345 5.63 -15.20 -18.17
N GLY A 346 4.68 -15.47 -19.06
CA GLY A 346 4.84 -16.35 -20.21
C GLY A 346 5.09 -17.82 -19.87
N LYS A 347 4.59 -18.30 -18.71
CA LYS A 347 4.86 -19.66 -18.20
C LYS A 347 3.59 -20.50 -18.10
N LYS A 348 3.71 -21.80 -18.39
CA LYS A 348 2.63 -22.78 -18.10
C LYS A 348 2.69 -23.21 -16.66
N GLU A 349 1.54 -23.26 -16.01
CA GLU A 349 1.39 -23.71 -14.64
C GLU A 349 0.33 -24.81 -14.54
N ARG A 350 0.43 -25.63 -13.51
CA ARG A 350 -0.50 -26.73 -13.25
C ARG A 350 -1.33 -26.40 -12.02
N ILE A 351 -2.65 -26.47 -12.16
CA ILE A 351 -3.57 -26.39 -11.03
C ILE A 351 -3.64 -27.76 -10.38
N GLY A 352 -3.17 -27.86 -9.15
CA GLY A 352 -3.26 -29.09 -8.37
C GLY A 352 -4.67 -29.31 -7.84
N ARG A 353 -5.15 -28.35 -7.04
CA ARG A 353 -6.48 -28.36 -6.42
C ARG A 353 -7.07 -26.96 -6.45
N ILE A 354 -8.39 -26.89 -6.42
CA ILE A 354 -9.14 -25.63 -6.28
C ILE A 354 -9.93 -25.69 -4.98
N LEU A 355 -9.85 -24.61 -4.21
CA LEU A 355 -10.52 -24.45 -2.93
C LEU A 355 -11.47 -23.25 -3.01
N GLN A 356 -12.71 -23.45 -2.59
CA GLN A 356 -13.60 -22.37 -2.22
C GLN A 356 -13.36 -22.00 -0.76
N MET A 357 -13.08 -20.72 -0.52
CA MET A 357 -12.70 -20.22 0.79
C MET A 357 -13.93 -19.64 1.50
N HIS A 358 -14.09 -19.99 2.78
CA HIS A 358 -15.10 -19.43 3.65
C HIS A 358 -14.45 -18.99 4.96
N ALA A 359 -13.98 -17.74 5.02
CA ALA A 359 -13.15 -17.27 6.12
C ALA A 359 -11.96 -18.22 6.37
N ASN A 360 -12.02 -19.06 7.43
CA ASN A 360 -11.00 -20.05 7.76
C ASN A 360 -11.30 -21.49 7.30
N HIS A 361 -12.52 -21.79 6.83
CA HIS A 361 -12.90 -23.12 6.34
C HIS A 361 -12.64 -23.25 4.84
N ARG A 362 -12.29 -24.47 4.39
CA ARG A 362 -11.91 -24.77 3.00
C ARG A 362 -12.78 -25.88 2.46
N GLU A 363 -13.37 -25.63 1.31
CA GLU A 363 -14.12 -26.65 0.56
C GLU A 363 -13.40 -26.91 -0.77
N GLU A 364 -13.06 -28.17 -1.04
CA GLU A 364 -12.42 -28.53 -2.30
C GLU A 364 -13.49 -28.69 -3.40
N ILE A 365 -13.29 -27.96 -4.50
CA ILE A 365 -14.22 -27.93 -5.64
C ILE A 365 -13.53 -28.43 -6.91
N THR A 366 -14.33 -29.04 -7.81
CA THR A 366 -13.81 -29.65 -9.04
C THR A 366 -13.69 -28.67 -10.20
N GLU A 367 -14.53 -27.64 -10.23
CA GLU A 367 -14.58 -26.65 -11.31
C GLU A 367 -15.04 -25.27 -10.81
N VAL A 368 -14.60 -24.22 -11.50
CA VAL A 368 -14.90 -22.80 -11.22
C VAL A 368 -15.37 -22.15 -12.51
N TYR A 369 -16.44 -21.36 -12.43
CA TYR A 369 -17.08 -20.74 -13.58
C TYR A 369 -16.79 -19.23 -13.66
N SER A 370 -17.16 -18.60 -14.77
CA SER A 370 -17.08 -17.15 -14.92
C SER A 370 -17.92 -16.44 -13.85
N GLY A 371 -17.32 -15.47 -13.17
CA GLY A 371 -17.92 -14.73 -12.07
C GLY A 371 -17.57 -15.24 -10.67
N ASP A 372 -16.97 -16.43 -10.55
CA ASP A 372 -16.61 -17.00 -9.25
C ASP A 372 -15.21 -16.54 -8.77
N ILE A 373 -15.05 -16.54 -7.44
CA ILE A 373 -13.78 -16.28 -6.74
C ILE A 373 -13.37 -17.56 -6.02
N ALA A 374 -12.14 -18.03 -6.26
CA ALA A 374 -11.61 -19.25 -5.67
C ALA A 374 -10.10 -19.15 -5.42
N ALA A 375 -9.53 -20.13 -4.72
CA ALA A 375 -8.10 -20.25 -4.48
C ALA A 375 -7.52 -21.51 -5.14
N ALA A 376 -6.39 -21.37 -5.84
CA ALA A 376 -5.67 -22.48 -6.46
C ALA A 376 -4.46 -22.88 -5.62
N VAL A 377 -4.21 -24.19 -5.54
CA VAL A 377 -2.99 -24.79 -4.98
C VAL A 377 -2.15 -25.36 -6.12
N GLY A 378 -0.84 -25.11 -6.10
CA GLY A 378 0.14 -25.71 -7.02
C GLY A 378 0.77 -24.75 -8.02
N LEU A 379 0.31 -23.49 -8.07
CA LEU A 379 0.94 -22.43 -8.84
C LEU A 379 2.27 -22.04 -8.18
N ARG A 380 3.35 -21.98 -8.97
CA ARG A 380 4.71 -21.77 -8.45
C ARG A 380 5.16 -20.33 -8.69
N ASP A 381 5.06 -19.92 -9.93
CA ASP A 381 5.52 -18.64 -10.46
C ASP A 381 4.44 -17.55 -10.38
N THR A 382 3.15 -17.88 -10.19
CA THR A 382 2.10 -16.86 -10.08
C THR A 382 2.26 -15.96 -8.86
N SER A 383 2.11 -14.65 -9.08
CA SER A 383 2.12 -13.56 -8.10
C SER A 383 0.81 -12.75 -8.17
N THR A 384 0.59 -11.87 -7.19
CA THR A 384 -0.53 -10.93 -7.22
C THR A 384 -0.42 -9.99 -8.43
N GLY A 385 -1.53 -9.84 -9.17
CA GLY A 385 -1.61 -9.06 -10.42
C GLY A 385 -1.40 -9.89 -11.69
N ASP A 386 -0.99 -11.16 -11.59
CA ASP A 386 -0.76 -12.00 -12.77
C ASP A 386 -2.07 -12.46 -13.41
N THR A 387 -2.08 -12.51 -14.75
CA THR A 387 -3.21 -13.04 -15.53
C THR A 387 -3.02 -14.53 -15.81
N LEU A 388 -4.02 -15.34 -15.44
CA LEU A 388 -4.11 -16.76 -15.76
C LEU A 388 -5.13 -16.96 -16.89
N CYS A 389 -4.71 -17.55 -18.01
CA CYS A 389 -5.58 -17.72 -19.17
C CYS A 389 -5.34 -19.03 -19.92
N SER A 390 -6.12 -19.26 -20.98
CA SER A 390 -5.83 -20.31 -21.97
C SER A 390 -4.56 -19.99 -22.76
N GLU A 391 -3.74 -21.00 -23.02
CA GLU A 391 -2.50 -20.86 -23.81
C GLU A 391 -2.77 -20.56 -25.29
N GLU A 392 -3.88 -21.09 -25.83
CA GLU A 392 -4.27 -20.88 -27.23
C GLU A 392 -4.71 -19.43 -27.47
N HIS A 393 -5.27 -18.79 -26.45
CA HIS A 393 -5.80 -17.43 -26.50
C HIS A 393 -5.21 -16.56 -25.37
N PRO A 394 -3.89 -16.27 -25.42
CA PRO A 394 -3.21 -15.61 -24.32
C PRO A 394 -3.55 -14.12 -24.24
N VAL A 395 -4.02 -13.69 -23.07
CA VAL A 395 -4.41 -12.31 -22.81
C VAL A 395 -3.82 -11.81 -21.51
N LEU A 396 -3.55 -10.52 -21.46
CA LEU A 396 -3.12 -9.77 -20.31
C LEU A 396 -4.29 -8.90 -19.87
N LEU A 397 -4.81 -9.16 -18.68
CA LEU A 397 -5.73 -8.25 -18.04
C LEU A 397 -4.94 -7.05 -17.52
N GLU A 398 -5.61 -5.91 -17.34
CA GLU A 398 -4.99 -4.68 -16.84
C GLU A 398 -4.20 -4.95 -15.55
N ALA A 399 -2.94 -4.52 -15.54
CA ALA A 399 -2.04 -4.74 -14.41
C ALA A 399 -2.41 -3.87 -13.22
N LEU A 400 -2.22 -4.41 -12.01
CA LEU A 400 -2.31 -3.63 -10.79
C LEU A 400 -1.06 -2.74 -10.67
N GLU A 401 -1.26 -1.43 -10.60
CA GLU A 401 -0.21 -0.48 -10.24
C GLU A 401 -0.05 -0.47 -8.73
N PHE A 402 1.10 -0.89 -8.22
CA PHE A 402 1.37 -0.81 -6.79
C PHE A 402 2.07 0.50 -6.44
N PRO A 403 1.61 1.22 -5.40
CA PRO A 403 2.28 2.42 -4.93
C PRO A 403 3.68 2.09 -4.39
N GLU A 404 4.55 3.10 -4.41
CA GLU A 404 5.87 2.96 -3.82
C GLU A 404 5.81 3.03 -2.28
N PRO A 405 6.63 2.22 -1.58
CA PRO A 405 6.71 2.27 -0.12
C PRO A 405 7.19 3.64 0.36
N VAL A 406 6.65 4.11 1.48
CA VAL A 406 6.96 5.44 2.05
C VAL A 406 7.85 5.40 3.29
N ILE A 407 7.95 4.25 3.97
CA ILE A 407 8.80 4.10 5.16
C ILE A 407 9.87 3.03 4.92
N ASN A 408 11.06 3.27 5.46
CA ASN A 408 12.20 2.34 5.43
C ASN A 408 12.66 2.04 6.86
N GLN A 409 13.01 0.79 7.12
CA GLN A 409 13.51 0.35 8.42
C GLN A 409 14.60 -0.71 8.24
N ALA A 410 15.64 -0.66 9.07
CA ALA A 410 16.68 -1.69 9.07
C ALA A 410 16.27 -2.86 9.94
N VAL A 411 16.49 -4.08 9.46
CA VAL A 411 16.24 -5.32 10.18
C VAL A 411 17.52 -6.14 10.23
N GLU A 412 17.93 -6.50 11.45
CA GLU A 412 19.13 -7.28 11.70
C GLU A 412 18.79 -8.59 12.41
N PRO A 413 19.29 -9.74 11.93
CA PRO A 413 19.08 -11.02 12.62
C PRO A 413 19.89 -11.05 13.92
N LYS A 414 19.31 -11.62 14.99
CA LYS A 414 20.05 -11.75 16.26
C LYS A 414 21.17 -12.79 16.22
N SER A 415 21.05 -13.78 15.33
CA SER A 415 22.03 -14.85 15.18
C SER A 415 22.26 -15.19 13.71
N LYS A 416 23.40 -15.83 13.39
CA LYS A 416 23.67 -16.34 12.03
C LYS A 416 22.64 -17.36 11.55
N ALA A 417 22.06 -18.15 12.46
CA ALA A 417 21.01 -19.11 12.09
C ALA A 417 19.69 -18.41 11.70
N ASP A 418 19.45 -17.22 12.26
CA ASP A 418 18.28 -16.40 11.92
C ASP A 418 18.49 -15.63 10.62
N GLN A 419 19.73 -15.39 10.19
CA GLN A 419 20.03 -14.72 8.93
C GLN A 419 19.45 -15.47 7.71
N ASP A 420 19.67 -16.78 7.64
CA ASP A 420 19.14 -17.60 6.53
C ASP A 420 17.61 -17.67 6.56
N LYS A 421 17.02 -17.78 7.77
CA LYS A 421 15.56 -17.80 7.93
C LYS A 421 14.94 -16.45 7.59
N LEU A 422 15.59 -15.36 7.97
CA LEU A 422 15.14 -13.99 7.72
C LEU A 422 15.01 -13.75 6.22
N GLY A 423 16.01 -14.12 5.43
CA GLY A 423 15.96 -13.98 3.97
C GLY A 423 14.77 -14.72 3.35
N VAL A 424 14.55 -15.97 3.74
CA VAL A 424 13.42 -16.77 3.24
C VAL A 424 12.07 -16.21 3.69
N ALA A 425 11.96 -15.75 4.94
CA ALA A 425 10.71 -15.20 5.48
C ALA A 425 10.36 -13.86 4.83
N LEU A 426 11.34 -12.96 4.69
CA LEU A 426 11.18 -11.67 4.01
C LEU A 426 10.78 -11.85 2.54
N GLN A 427 11.36 -12.81 1.84
CA GLN A 427 10.98 -13.11 0.45
C GLN A 427 9.53 -13.60 0.36
N ARG A 428 9.09 -14.47 1.29
CA ARG A 428 7.69 -14.94 1.32
C ARG A 428 6.71 -13.80 1.61
N LEU A 429 7.06 -12.90 2.53
CA LEU A 429 6.23 -11.73 2.86
C LEU A 429 6.15 -10.76 1.67
N ALA A 430 7.25 -10.55 0.95
CA ALA A 430 7.27 -9.74 -0.28
C ALA A 430 6.48 -10.38 -1.43
N GLU A 431 6.39 -11.72 -1.49
CA GLU A 431 5.53 -12.41 -2.45
C GLU A 431 4.03 -12.23 -2.14
N GLU A 432 3.65 -12.16 -0.86
CA GLU A 432 2.28 -11.89 -0.42
C GLU A 432 1.89 -10.42 -0.65
N ASP A 433 2.81 -9.50 -0.36
CA ASP A 433 2.60 -8.07 -0.51
C ASP A 433 3.66 -7.37 -1.40
N PRO A 434 3.33 -7.14 -2.69
CA PRO A 434 4.09 -6.28 -3.60
C PRO A 434 4.51 -4.89 -3.10
N THR A 435 3.82 -4.31 -2.11
CA THR A 435 4.22 -3.01 -1.52
C THR A 435 5.25 -3.14 -0.41
N PHE A 436 5.50 -4.37 0.05
CA PHE A 436 6.60 -4.66 0.93
C PHE A 436 7.85 -4.95 0.11
N ARG A 437 8.82 -4.03 0.14
CA ARG A 437 10.09 -4.20 -0.57
C ARG A 437 11.20 -4.53 0.42
N VAL A 438 12.11 -5.39 -0.03
CA VAL A 438 13.27 -5.79 0.73
C VAL A 438 14.47 -5.62 -0.17
N HIS A 439 15.47 -4.87 0.30
CA HIS A 439 16.74 -4.74 -0.38
C HIS A 439 17.86 -4.78 0.64
N THR A 440 19.04 -5.18 0.18
CA THR A 440 20.26 -5.07 0.98
C THR A 440 20.95 -3.79 0.57
N ASP A 441 21.22 -2.93 1.54
CA ASP A 441 22.01 -1.72 1.32
C ASP A 441 23.48 -2.15 1.06
N GLU A 442 24.00 -1.84 -0.12
CA GLU A 442 25.33 -2.30 -0.54
C GLU A 442 26.47 -1.62 0.24
N GLU A 443 26.23 -0.46 0.84
CA GLU A 443 27.25 0.30 1.57
C GLU A 443 27.36 -0.14 3.03
N THR A 444 26.22 -0.35 3.68
CA THR A 444 26.13 -0.72 5.10
C THR A 444 26.01 -2.23 5.31
N GLY A 445 25.64 -2.97 4.27
CA GLY A 445 25.36 -4.41 4.33
C GLY A 445 24.08 -4.75 5.10
N GLN A 446 23.29 -3.75 5.51
CA GLN A 446 22.06 -3.96 6.25
C GLN A 446 20.92 -4.41 5.33
N THR A 447 20.05 -5.28 5.83
CA THR A 447 18.78 -5.58 5.16
C THR A 447 17.78 -4.49 5.52
N ILE A 448 17.37 -3.72 4.51
CA ILE A 448 16.37 -2.67 4.63
C ILE A 448 15.03 -3.20 4.14
N ILE A 449 14.02 -3.08 5.01
CA ILE A 449 12.63 -3.35 4.68
C ILE A 449 11.90 -2.03 4.45
N SER A 450 11.01 -2.02 3.47
CA SER A 450 10.25 -0.84 3.08
C SER A 450 8.77 -1.18 3.05
N GLY A 451 7.91 -0.29 3.56
CA GLY A 451 6.47 -0.51 3.63
C GLY A 451 5.65 0.76 3.44
N MET A 452 4.33 0.61 3.53
CA MET A 452 3.35 1.69 3.31
C MET A 452 3.11 2.59 4.54
N GLY A 453 3.63 2.21 5.70
CA GLY A 453 3.53 2.98 6.94
C GLY A 453 4.08 2.20 8.13
N GLU A 454 4.09 2.85 9.30
CA GLU A 454 4.64 2.28 10.53
C GLU A 454 3.85 1.05 10.99
N LEU A 455 2.52 1.11 10.94
CA LEU A 455 1.68 -0.03 11.29
C LEU A 455 1.89 -1.20 10.32
N HIS A 456 2.09 -0.92 9.02
CA HIS A 456 2.45 -1.97 8.05
C HIS A 456 3.73 -2.70 8.49
N LEU A 457 4.82 -1.97 8.73
CA LEU A 457 6.09 -2.58 9.12
C LEU A 457 6.01 -3.29 10.47
N GLU A 458 5.29 -2.73 11.46
CA GLU A 458 5.05 -3.40 12.73
C GLU A 458 4.37 -4.76 12.57
N VAL A 459 3.33 -4.83 11.74
CA VAL A 459 2.62 -6.09 11.48
C VAL A 459 3.54 -7.08 10.78
N ILE A 460 4.30 -6.65 9.78
CA ILE A 460 5.27 -7.51 9.09
C ILE A 460 6.33 -8.05 10.07
N MET A 461 6.83 -7.21 10.97
CA MET A 461 7.80 -7.62 12.00
C MET A 461 7.21 -8.59 13.02
N ASP A 462 5.99 -8.36 13.47
CA ASP A 462 5.31 -9.30 14.37
C ASP A 462 5.05 -10.65 13.69
N ARG A 463 4.68 -10.66 12.40
CA ARG A 463 4.56 -11.88 11.59
C ARG A 463 5.90 -12.61 11.46
N LEU A 464 7.01 -11.91 11.20
CA LEU A 464 8.36 -12.49 11.19
C LEU A 464 8.70 -13.20 12.50
N LEU A 465 8.40 -12.56 13.64
CA LEU A 465 8.68 -13.09 14.98
C LEU A 465 7.77 -14.28 15.33
N ARG A 466 6.46 -14.17 15.10
CA ARG A 466 5.47 -15.18 15.53
C ARG A 466 5.27 -16.32 14.52
N GLU A 467 5.08 -16.01 13.24
CA GLU A 467 4.78 -17.00 12.20
C GLU A 467 6.05 -17.73 11.74
N PHE A 468 7.12 -16.98 11.46
CA PHE A 468 8.36 -17.53 10.91
C PHE A 468 9.40 -17.87 11.99
N LYS A 469 9.14 -17.47 13.25
CA LYS A 469 10.03 -17.73 14.40
C LYS A 469 11.46 -17.22 14.16
N VAL A 470 11.56 -16.03 13.56
CA VAL A 470 12.82 -15.34 13.28
C VAL A 470 13.03 -14.27 14.32
N GLU A 471 14.09 -14.38 15.13
CA GLU A 471 14.46 -13.30 16.04
C GLU A 471 15.28 -12.23 15.30
N ALA A 472 14.69 -11.05 15.15
CA ALA A 472 15.34 -9.91 14.52
C ALA A 472 15.19 -8.65 15.38
N ASN A 473 16.16 -7.75 15.28
CA ASN A 473 16.15 -6.44 15.90
C ASN A 473 15.77 -5.39 14.85
N ILE A 474 15.08 -4.37 15.33
CA ILE A 474 14.63 -3.23 14.54
C ILE A 474 15.56 -2.06 14.81
N GLY A 475 16.06 -1.43 13.74
CA GLY A 475 16.89 -0.23 13.80
C GLY A 475 16.43 0.83 12.81
N LYS A 476 16.84 2.08 13.07
CA LYS A 476 16.79 3.11 12.02
C LYS A 476 17.84 2.75 10.96
N PRO A 477 17.55 2.94 9.66
CA PRO A 477 18.55 2.78 8.61
C PRO A 477 19.80 3.61 8.93
N GLN A 478 20.97 3.03 8.70
CA GLN A 478 22.21 3.80 8.84
C GLN A 478 22.30 4.81 7.69
N VAL A 479 22.72 6.03 8.04
CA VAL A 479 23.01 7.06 7.04
C VAL A 479 24.43 6.81 6.54
N ALA A 480 24.58 6.67 5.24
CA ALA A 480 25.88 6.60 4.58
C ALA A 480 26.55 7.98 4.61
N TYR A 481 27.19 8.33 5.72
CA TYR A 481 28.01 9.54 5.76
C TYR A 481 29.24 9.40 4.87
N ARG A 482 29.78 10.54 4.46
CA ARG A 482 31.06 10.64 3.75
C ARG A 482 31.98 11.61 4.48
N GLU A 483 33.26 11.59 4.13
CA GLU A 483 34.21 12.59 4.59
C GLU A 483 34.80 13.33 3.38
N THR A 484 35.16 14.59 3.56
CA THR A 484 35.98 15.32 2.59
C THR A 484 36.94 16.24 3.31
N ILE A 485 37.81 16.92 2.56
CA ILE A 485 38.74 17.92 3.09
C ILE A 485 38.31 19.32 2.64
N THR A 486 38.80 20.36 3.32
CA THR A 486 38.43 21.75 2.99
C THR A 486 39.62 22.63 2.62
N LYS A 487 40.85 22.14 2.82
CA LYS A 487 42.08 22.90 2.56
C LYS A 487 43.06 22.07 1.74
N ALA A 488 43.74 22.72 0.80
CA ALA A 488 44.87 22.12 0.10
C ALA A 488 46.09 21.99 1.02
N VAL A 489 46.75 20.84 1.01
CA VAL A 489 47.92 20.55 1.85
C VAL A 489 48.94 19.68 1.12
N THR A 490 50.21 19.81 1.51
CA THR A 490 51.28 18.90 1.08
C THR A 490 51.64 17.96 2.22
N ALA A 491 51.78 16.67 1.94
CA ALA A 491 52.10 15.64 2.93
C ALA A 491 53.14 14.64 2.43
N GLU A 492 54.01 14.22 3.35
CA GLU A 492 55.05 13.22 3.10
C GLU A 492 54.57 11.85 3.58
N GLY A 493 54.62 10.85 2.72
CA GLY A 493 54.36 9.45 3.05
C GLY A 493 55.65 8.65 2.96
N LYS A 494 56.19 8.22 4.10
CA LYS A 494 57.46 7.47 4.15
C LYS A 494 57.31 6.18 4.93
N PHE A 495 57.66 5.07 4.29
CA PHE A 495 57.65 3.74 4.86
C PHE A 495 59.03 3.12 4.77
N VAL A 496 59.66 2.90 5.93
CA VAL A 496 60.98 2.25 6.05
C VAL A 496 60.87 1.15 7.09
N ARG A 497 61.08 -0.11 6.67
CA ARG A 497 61.07 -1.26 7.57
C ARG A 497 62.26 -2.17 7.28
N GLN A 498 63.09 -2.38 8.29
CA GLN A 498 64.16 -3.37 8.30
C GLN A 498 63.73 -4.54 9.17
N SER A 499 62.97 -5.47 8.60
CA SER A 499 62.86 -6.84 9.13
C SER A 499 64.08 -7.64 8.68
N GLY A 500 64.47 -8.70 9.39
CA GLY A 500 65.68 -9.52 9.11
C GLY A 500 65.74 -10.27 7.75
N GLY A 501 64.99 -9.80 6.74
CA GLY A 501 65.03 -10.19 5.33
C GLY A 501 65.22 -8.97 4.41
N ARG A 502 64.63 -8.99 3.20
CA ARG A 502 64.70 -7.88 2.22
C ARG A 502 64.09 -6.60 2.82
N GLY A 503 64.80 -5.46 2.74
CA GLY A 503 64.29 -4.19 3.27
C GLY A 503 63.05 -3.73 2.52
N GLN A 504 62.23 -2.91 3.18
CA GLN A 504 61.09 -2.23 2.55
C GLN A 504 61.27 -0.72 2.66
N TYR A 505 61.30 -0.05 1.51
CA TYR A 505 61.44 1.39 1.39
C TYR A 505 60.42 1.95 0.38
N GLY A 506 59.65 2.95 0.79
CA GLY A 506 58.78 3.72 -0.09
C GLY A 506 58.68 5.15 0.43
N HIS A 507 58.80 6.14 -0.45
CA HIS A 507 58.72 7.54 -0.08
C HIS A 507 58.03 8.35 -1.19
N VAL A 508 56.97 9.07 -0.83
CA VAL A 508 56.16 9.91 -1.72
C VAL A 508 55.83 11.24 -1.06
N ILE A 509 55.71 12.28 -1.86
CA ILE A 509 55.20 13.59 -1.46
C ILE A 509 53.93 13.85 -2.29
N LEU A 510 52.83 14.09 -1.58
CA LEU A 510 51.50 14.26 -2.14
C LEU A 510 51.00 15.68 -1.88
N GLU A 511 50.45 16.33 -2.90
CA GLU A 511 49.57 17.49 -2.75
C GLU A 511 48.13 17.01 -2.77
N ILE A 512 47.37 17.31 -1.72
CA ILE A 512 45.99 16.88 -1.54
C ILE A 512 45.12 18.13 -1.51
N GLU A 513 44.18 18.24 -2.44
CA GLU A 513 43.28 19.40 -2.56
C GLU A 513 41.81 18.96 -2.67
N PRO A 514 40.86 19.73 -2.13
CA PRO A 514 39.43 19.43 -2.27
C PRO A 514 38.97 19.63 -3.72
N LEU A 515 38.01 18.82 -4.15
CA LEU A 515 37.28 19.00 -5.39
C LEU A 515 35.87 19.57 -5.12
N GLU A 516 35.21 20.01 -6.18
CA GLU A 516 33.79 20.37 -6.09
C GLU A 516 32.95 19.14 -5.77
N PRO A 517 31.83 19.29 -5.03
CA PRO A 517 30.96 18.18 -4.67
C PRO A 517 30.54 17.32 -5.86
N GLY A 518 30.65 16.00 -5.74
CA GLY A 518 30.26 15.04 -6.78
C GLY A 518 31.31 14.75 -7.85
N GLN A 519 32.52 15.32 -7.77
CA GLN A 519 33.63 15.01 -8.68
C GLN A 519 34.39 13.73 -8.30
N GLY A 520 34.21 13.21 -7.08
CA GLY A 520 34.76 11.94 -6.65
C GLY A 520 36.27 11.99 -6.36
N PHE A 521 37.05 11.07 -6.92
CA PHE A 521 38.49 10.98 -6.69
C PHE A 521 39.28 11.20 -7.98
N GLU A 522 40.23 12.13 -7.95
CA GLU A 522 41.15 12.38 -9.06
C GLU A 522 42.60 12.14 -8.62
N PHE A 523 43.36 11.34 -9.38
CA PHE A 523 44.79 11.14 -9.15
C PHE A 523 45.60 11.75 -10.31
N VAL A 524 46.55 12.63 -9.97
CA VAL A 524 47.41 13.30 -10.95
C VAL A 524 48.88 12.95 -10.68
N ASN A 525 49.56 12.44 -11.69
CA ASN A 525 51.00 12.18 -11.62
C ASN A 525 51.80 13.36 -12.21
N LYS A 526 52.56 14.09 -11.37
CA LYS A 526 53.49 15.15 -11.78
C LYS A 526 54.96 14.80 -11.58
N ILE A 527 55.30 13.51 -11.40
CA ILE A 527 56.70 13.08 -11.20
C ILE A 527 57.55 13.44 -12.42
N VAL A 528 58.68 14.11 -12.16
CA VAL A 528 59.69 14.48 -13.17
C VAL A 528 61.00 13.73 -12.87
N GLY A 529 61.73 13.32 -13.90
CA GLY A 529 63.10 12.79 -13.75
C GLY A 529 63.23 11.37 -13.18
N GLY A 530 62.13 10.64 -12.99
CA GLY A 530 62.17 9.23 -12.57
C GLY A 530 62.49 9.01 -11.09
N VAL A 531 62.33 10.03 -10.24
CA VAL A 531 62.52 9.95 -8.78
C VAL A 531 61.60 8.93 -8.09
N VAL A 532 60.49 8.58 -8.76
CA VAL A 532 59.67 7.41 -8.47
C VAL A 532 59.51 6.63 -9.79
N PRO A 533 59.95 5.36 -9.86
CA PRO A 533 59.74 4.50 -11.02
C PRO A 533 58.27 4.38 -11.41
N LYS A 534 57.97 4.35 -12.72
CA LYS A 534 56.58 4.29 -13.24
C LYS A 534 55.79 3.09 -12.71
N GLU A 535 56.48 1.98 -12.45
CA GLU A 535 55.91 0.75 -11.88
C GLU A 535 55.33 0.93 -10.47
N TYR A 536 55.82 1.92 -9.69
CA TYR A 536 55.34 2.15 -8.32
C TYR A 536 54.21 3.19 -8.23
N ILE A 537 53.89 3.88 -9.32
CA ILE A 537 52.86 4.93 -9.32
C ILE A 537 51.46 4.34 -9.13
N ALA A 538 51.13 3.26 -9.83
CA ALA A 538 49.84 2.58 -9.66
C ALA A 538 49.66 1.97 -8.25
N PRO A 539 50.70 1.34 -7.64
CA PRO A 539 50.67 0.98 -6.22
C PRO A 539 50.42 2.15 -5.27
N VAL A 540 51.01 3.32 -5.50
CA VAL A 540 50.76 4.53 -4.69
C VAL A 540 49.28 4.94 -4.77
N GLU A 541 48.73 5.02 -5.99
CA GLU A 541 47.31 5.33 -6.20
C GLU A 541 46.40 4.31 -5.51
N ALA A 542 46.71 3.01 -5.62
CA ALA A 542 45.96 1.95 -4.95
C ALA A 542 46.02 2.09 -3.41
N GLY A 543 47.17 2.49 -2.86
CA GLY A 543 47.35 2.75 -1.44
C GLY A 543 46.55 3.95 -0.94
N ILE A 544 46.44 4.99 -1.76
CA ILE A 544 45.59 6.16 -1.51
C ILE A 544 44.11 5.75 -1.52
N LYS A 545 43.65 5.05 -2.57
CA LYS A 545 42.25 4.59 -2.67
C LYS A 545 41.84 3.70 -1.49
N GLU A 546 42.71 2.80 -1.04
CA GLU A 546 42.47 1.98 0.14
C GLU A 546 42.42 2.82 1.42
N ALA A 547 43.28 3.83 1.54
CA ALA A 547 43.24 4.76 2.67
C ALA A 547 41.97 5.62 2.70
N MET A 548 41.43 5.96 1.53
CA MET A 548 40.19 6.74 1.40
C MET A 548 38.95 5.95 1.82
N GLN A 549 38.98 4.61 1.82
CA GLN A 549 37.83 3.81 2.27
C GLN A 549 37.57 3.94 3.77
N GLY A 550 38.63 4.15 4.57
CA GLY A 550 38.52 4.36 6.01
C GLY A 550 38.91 5.79 6.36
N GLY A 551 37.92 6.67 6.43
CA GLY A 551 38.07 8.09 6.76
C GLY A 551 38.79 8.37 8.07
N ILE A 552 39.11 9.64 8.26
CA ILE A 552 39.96 10.14 9.34
C ILE A 552 39.15 10.56 10.56
N ILE A 553 37.92 11.05 10.35
CA ILE A 553 37.06 11.58 11.40
C ILE A 553 36.31 10.46 12.10
N ALA A 554 35.50 9.72 11.36
CA ALA A 554 34.61 8.68 11.89
C ALA A 554 34.71 7.37 11.10
N GLY A 555 35.68 7.28 10.17
CA GLY A 555 35.95 6.08 9.40
C GLY A 555 35.10 5.94 8.14
N TYR A 556 34.38 6.99 7.73
CA TYR A 556 33.55 6.95 6.52
C TYR A 556 34.39 7.18 5.25
N PRO A 557 33.94 6.70 4.08
CA PRO A 557 34.69 6.90 2.85
C PRO A 557 34.93 8.38 2.52
N VAL A 558 36.15 8.72 2.15
CA VAL A 558 36.56 10.06 1.73
C VAL A 558 36.23 10.27 0.25
N VAL A 559 35.56 11.37 -0.08
CA VAL A 559 35.12 11.73 -1.44
C VAL A 559 35.48 13.18 -1.77
N ASP A 560 35.42 13.53 -3.06
CA ASP A 560 35.68 14.87 -3.59
C ASP A 560 37.09 15.37 -3.25
N VAL A 561 38.09 14.55 -3.57
CA VAL A 561 39.51 14.86 -3.30
C VAL A 561 40.37 14.58 -4.53
N LYS A 562 41.27 15.50 -4.81
CA LYS A 562 42.33 15.34 -5.80
C LYS A 562 43.67 15.17 -5.12
N VAL A 563 44.39 14.13 -5.54
CA VAL A 563 45.73 13.82 -5.03
C VAL A 563 46.74 13.88 -6.16
N THR A 564 47.67 14.81 -6.04
CA THR A 564 48.78 14.98 -6.98
C THR A 564 50.07 14.42 -6.39
N LEU A 565 50.65 13.41 -7.05
CA LEU A 565 51.99 12.92 -6.72
C LEU A 565 53.04 13.86 -7.32
N VAL A 566 53.72 14.63 -6.47
CA VAL A 566 54.63 15.70 -6.90
C VAL A 566 56.12 15.32 -6.80
N ASP A 567 56.48 14.49 -5.82
CA ASP A 567 57.87 14.10 -5.59
C ASP A 567 57.94 12.79 -4.79
N GLY A 568 59.14 12.25 -4.58
CA GLY A 568 59.37 11.05 -3.79
C GLY A 568 60.81 10.56 -3.91
N SER A 569 61.11 9.40 -3.29
CA SER A 569 62.39 8.74 -3.50
C SER A 569 62.26 7.23 -3.40
N TYR A 570 63.19 6.52 -4.03
CA TYR A 570 63.27 5.07 -3.96
C TYR A 570 64.72 4.62 -3.66
N HIS A 571 64.83 3.39 -3.16
CA HIS A 571 66.09 2.67 -2.96
C HIS A 571 66.11 1.43 -3.87
N GLU A 572 67.14 1.24 -4.69
CA GLU A 572 67.17 0.20 -5.74
C GLU A 572 66.96 -1.24 -5.23
N VAL A 573 67.41 -1.54 -4.02
CA VAL A 573 67.40 -2.92 -3.49
C VAL A 573 66.21 -3.19 -2.57
N ASP A 574 65.75 -2.15 -1.87
CA ASP A 574 64.77 -2.25 -0.77
C ASP A 574 63.39 -1.70 -1.14
N SER A 575 63.23 -1.09 -2.32
CA SER A 575 61.93 -0.63 -2.77
C SER A 575 61.08 -1.76 -3.30
N SER A 576 59.77 -1.69 -3.05
CA SER A 576 58.80 -2.65 -3.55
C SER A 576 57.46 -1.98 -3.77
N GLU A 577 56.63 -2.56 -4.64
CA GLU A 577 55.26 -2.10 -4.88
C GLU A 577 54.46 -1.97 -3.58
N MET A 578 54.59 -2.95 -2.68
CA MET A 578 53.93 -2.93 -1.37
C MET A 578 54.43 -1.76 -0.50
N ALA A 579 55.73 -1.45 -0.51
CA ALA A 579 56.27 -0.34 0.27
C ALA A 579 55.74 1.02 -0.22
N PHE A 580 55.62 1.20 -1.54
CA PHE A 580 55.05 2.41 -2.14
C PHE A 580 53.54 2.52 -1.95
N LYS A 581 52.81 1.38 -1.97
CA LYS A 581 51.39 1.33 -1.60
C LYS A 581 51.17 1.79 -0.16
N VAL A 582 51.96 1.29 0.78
CA VAL A 582 51.89 1.69 2.20
C VAL A 582 52.32 3.15 2.38
N ALA A 583 53.36 3.61 1.67
CA ALA A 583 53.78 5.01 1.69
C ALA A 583 52.68 5.97 1.20
N GLY A 584 51.98 5.63 0.11
CA GLY A 584 50.82 6.38 -0.37
C GLY A 584 49.68 6.44 0.64
N SER A 585 49.39 5.32 1.32
CA SER A 585 48.39 5.26 2.38
C SER A 585 48.73 6.15 3.58
N ILE A 586 50.00 6.13 4.03
CA ILE A 586 50.48 6.99 5.13
C ILE A 586 50.40 8.47 4.72
N GLY A 587 50.93 8.81 3.54
CA GLY A 587 50.96 10.18 3.05
C GLY A 587 49.57 10.79 2.93
N PHE A 588 48.60 10.02 2.42
CA PHE A 588 47.21 10.46 2.35
C PHE A 588 46.61 10.69 3.74
N LYS A 589 46.75 9.74 4.67
CA LYS A 589 46.19 9.85 6.03
C LYS A 589 46.76 11.03 6.81
N GLU A 590 48.07 11.29 6.68
CA GLU A 590 48.69 12.44 7.33
C GLU A 590 48.27 13.78 6.70
N GLY A 591 48.18 13.82 5.38
CA GLY A 591 47.73 15.02 4.67
C GLY A 591 46.28 15.34 4.97
N ALA A 592 45.37 14.40 4.79
CA ALA A 592 43.95 14.65 5.01
C ALA A 592 43.63 14.99 6.49
N ARG A 593 44.43 14.57 7.49
CA ARG A 593 44.35 15.08 8.89
C ARG A 593 44.66 16.57 9.00
N LYS A 594 45.63 17.06 8.24
CA LYS A 594 46.05 18.48 8.23
C LYS A 594 45.14 19.34 7.35
N ALA A 595 44.37 18.71 6.46
CA ALA A 595 43.51 19.37 5.46
C ALA A 595 42.15 19.84 5.98
N ASN A 596 41.96 19.87 7.31
CA ASN A 596 40.70 20.20 7.97
C ASN A 596 39.53 19.34 7.44
N PRO A 597 39.52 18.04 7.76
CA PRO A 597 38.52 17.11 7.25
C PRO A 597 37.14 17.43 7.86
N VAL A 598 36.09 17.27 7.07
CA VAL A 598 34.69 17.49 7.47
C VAL A 598 33.82 16.29 7.13
N LEU A 599 32.75 16.08 7.91
CA LEU A 599 31.72 15.08 7.63
C LEU A 599 30.70 15.64 6.64
N LEU A 600 30.25 14.79 5.74
CA LEU A 600 29.18 15.05 4.78
C LEU A 600 27.99 14.12 5.05
N GLU A 601 26.78 14.67 4.97
CA GLU A 601 25.53 13.91 5.01
C GLU A 601 24.81 13.95 3.65
N PRO A 602 24.05 12.89 3.31
CA PRO A 602 23.26 12.87 2.09
C PRO A 602 22.02 13.75 2.22
N ILE A 603 21.82 14.62 1.22
CA ILE A 603 20.67 15.50 1.06
C ILE A 603 19.72 14.90 0.03
N MET A 604 18.44 14.85 0.39
CA MET A 604 17.35 14.35 -0.43
C MET A 604 16.63 15.51 -1.10
N SER A 605 16.36 15.39 -2.40
CA SER A 605 15.36 16.21 -3.09
C SER A 605 13.98 15.63 -2.78
N VAL A 606 13.18 16.39 -2.03
CA VAL A 606 11.84 16.01 -1.54
C VAL A 606 10.78 16.80 -2.30
N GLU A 607 9.75 16.10 -2.76
CA GLU A 607 8.54 16.70 -3.34
C GLU A 607 7.34 16.29 -2.48
N VAL A 608 6.58 17.27 -1.98
CA VAL A 608 5.38 17.04 -1.16
C VAL A 608 4.16 17.61 -1.87
N VAL A 609 3.12 16.81 -2.04
CA VAL A 609 1.84 17.23 -2.60
C VAL A 609 0.82 17.29 -1.47
N THR A 610 0.25 18.47 -1.22
CA THR A 610 -0.68 18.70 -0.11
C THR A 610 -1.81 19.66 -0.51
N PRO A 611 -3.02 19.53 0.05
CA PRO A 611 -4.04 20.57 -0.06
C PRO A 611 -3.57 21.93 0.47
N GLU A 612 -4.12 23.02 -0.09
CA GLU A 612 -3.74 24.39 0.29
C GLU A 612 -3.97 24.71 1.77
N GLU A 613 -4.99 24.09 2.38
CA GLU A 613 -5.33 24.22 3.79
C GLU A 613 -4.21 23.80 4.76
N TYR A 614 -3.39 22.80 4.41
CA TYR A 614 -2.29 22.31 5.27
C TYR A 614 -0.90 22.77 4.83
N MET A 615 -0.84 23.63 3.81
CA MET A 615 0.42 24.09 3.23
C MET A 615 1.34 24.73 4.28
N GLY A 616 0.79 25.52 5.19
CA GLY A 616 1.55 26.16 6.27
C GLY A 616 2.20 25.17 7.23
N ASP A 617 1.46 24.13 7.64
CA ASP A 617 1.96 23.10 8.55
C ASP A 617 3.07 22.26 7.91
N VAL A 618 2.91 21.88 6.63
CA VAL A 618 3.93 21.14 5.87
C VAL A 618 5.22 21.96 5.72
N MET A 619 5.10 23.25 5.41
CA MET A 619 6.28 24.13 5.33
C MET A 619 6.96 24.29 6.69
N GLY A 620 6.18 24.36 7.78
CA GLY A 620 6.70 24.40 9.14
C GLY A 620 7.51 23.14 9.48
N ASP A 621 6.99 21.96 9.16
CA ASP A 621 7.65 20.68 9.43
C ASP A 621 8.95 20.53 8.62
N ILE A 622 8.95 20.83 7.31
CA ILE A 622 10.16 20.80 6.46
C ILE A 622 11.25 21.70 7.04
N ASN A 623 10.91 22.93 7.44
CA ASN A 623 11.88 23.85 8.03
C ASN A 623 12.42 23.35 9.38
N SER A 624 11.57 22.72 10.20
CA SER A 624 11.99 22.14 11.49
C SER A 624 13.02 21.02 11.32
N ARG A 625 12.97 20.31 10.17
CA ARG A 625 13.87 19.22 9.75
C ARG A 625 15.12 19.70 9.02
N ARG A 626 15.50 20.97 9.17
CA ARG A 626 16.62 21.59 8.43
C ARG A 626 16.43 21.55 6.92
N GLY A 627 15.19 21.42 6.46
CA GLY A 627 14.85 21.43 5.04
C GLY A 627 14.91 22.83 4.46
N ARG A 628 15.39 22.94 3.22
CA ARG A 628 15.39 24.18 2.44
C ARG A 628 14.39 24.07 1.30
N ILE A 629 13.36 24.90 1.34
CA ILE A 629 12.34 24.96 0.28
C ILE A 629 12.93 25.68 -0.94
N GLU A 630 12.86 25.02 -2.10
CA GLU A 630 13.30 25.56 -3.39
C GLU A 630 12.16 26.31 -4.11
N GLY A 631 10.95 25.77 -4.05
CA GLY A 631 9.81 26.36 -4.75
C GLY A 631 8.50 25.63 -4.50
N MET A 632 7.42 26.28 -4.95
CA MET A 632 6.06 25.78 -4.83
C MET A 632 5.36 25.92 -6.18
N GLU A 633 4.66 24.87 -6.60
CA GLU A 633 3.96 24.82 -7.88
C GLU A 633 2.51 24.36 -7.64
N PRO A 634 1.51 25.08 -8.17
CA PRO A 634 0.14 24.63 -8.11
C PRO A 634 -0.07 23.42 -9.03
N ARG A 635 -0.73 22.38 -8.52
CA ARG A 635 -1.05 21.15 -9.26
C ARG A 635 -2.51 20.77 -9.04
N GLY A 636 -3.39 21.30 -9.89
CA GLY A 636 -4.84 21.11 -9.77
C GLY A 636 -5.38 21.72 -8.48
N ASN A 637 -6.05 20.92 -7.65
CA ASN A 637 -6.60 21.33 -6.34
C ASN A 637 -5.60 21.14 -5.18
N SER A 638 -4.31 20.92 -5.48
CA SER A 638 -3.25 20.71 -4.50
C SER A 638 -2.03 21.57 -4.83
N GLN A 639 -1.16 21.75 -3.84
CA GLN A 639 0.11 22.45 -3.96
C GLN A 639 1.25 21.43 -3.87
N THR A 640 2.21 21.56 -4.77
CA THR A 640 3.46 20.80 -4.76
C THR A 640 4.57 21.66 -4.17
N ILE A 641 5.24 21.17 -3.14
CA ILE A 641 6.36 21.83 -2.45
C ILE A 641 7.64 21.04 -2.76
N LYS A 642 8.64 21.69 -3.34
CA LYS A 642 9.96 21.10 -3.60
C LYS A 642 10.97 21.61 -2.56
N ALA A 643 11.70 20.71 -1.92
CA ALA A 643 12.67 21.05 -0.87
C ALA A 643 13.88 20.11 -0.85
N PHE A 644 15.01 20.59 -0.33
CA PHE A 644 16.16 19.77 0.02
C PHE A 644 16.15 19.47 1.51
N VAL A 645 16.16 18.21 1.90
CA VAL A 645 16.11 17.79 3.32
C VAL A 645 17.16 16.72 3.59
N PRO A 646 17.93 16.79 4.69
CA PRO A 646 18.87 15.74 5.06
C PRO A 646 18.17 14.40 5.29
N LEU A 647 18.71 13.30 4.75
CA LEU A 647 18.12 11.96 4.89
C LEU A 647 17.97 11.56 6.37
N SER A 648 18.89 12.01 7.22
CA SER A 648 18.90 11.80 8.67
C SER A 648 17.64 12.33 9.37
N GLU A 649 17.02 13.38 8.84
CA GLU A 649 15.83 14.04 9.38
C GLU A 649 14.52 13.53 8.73
N MET A 650 14.62 12.74 7.67
CA MET A 650 13.48 12.19 6.92
C MET A 650 12.95 10.88 7.53
N PHE A 651 13.63 10.30 8.52
CA PHE A 651 13.16 9.10 9.20
C PHE A 651 11.85 9.38 9.95
N GLY A 652 10.78 8.67 9.58
CA GLY A 652 9.45 8.86 10.15
C GLY A 652 8.65 10.01 9.53
N TYR A 653 9.19 10.70 8.51
CA TYR A 653 8.52 11.84 7.88
C TYR A 653 7.12 11.52 7.36
N ALA A 654 6.91 10.32 6.82
CA ALA A 654 5.59 9.86 6.39
C ALA A 654 4.51 9.95 7.49
N THR A 655 4.87 9.59 8.73
CA THR A 655 3.96 9.58 9.88
C THR A 655 3.64 11.00 10.33
N ASP A 656 4.66 11.85 10.43
CA ASP A 656 4.52 13.25 10.85
C ASP A 656 3.73 14.06 9.80
N LEU A 657 4.03 13.87 8.51
CA LEU A 657 3.32 14.49 7.40
C LEU A 657 1.84 14.09 7.38
N ARG A 658 1.53 12.79 7.58
CA ARG A 658 0.14 12.34 7.66
C ARG A 658 -0.58 12.99 8.84
N SER A 659 0.06 13.10 10.00
CA SER A 659 -0.52 13.73 11.18
C SER A 659 -0.81 15.21 10.94
N ALA A 660 0.12 15.94 10.32
CA ALA A 660 -0.04 17.35 9.99
C ALA A 660 -1.12 17.64 8.92
N THR A 661 -1.38 16.67 8.03
CA THR A 661 -2.24 16.86 6.85
C THR A 661 -3.52 16.02 6.88
N GLN A 662 -3.83 15.43 8.05
CA GLN A 662 -4.93 14.48 8.22
C GLN A 662 -4.89 13.33 7.20
N GLY A 663 -3.69 12.91 6.78
CA GLY A 663 -3.45 11.86 5.81
C GLY A 663 -3.69 12.24 4.35
N ARG A 664 -3.92 13.53 4.03
CA ARG A 664 -4.23 14.00 2.67
C ARG A 664 -3.00 14.35 1.83
N ALA A 665 -1.81 14.47 2.44
CA ALA A 665 -0.58 14.73 1.71
C ALA A 665 0.20 13.47 1.36
N THR A 666 0.93 13.53 0.25
CA THR A 666 1.89 12.52 -0.20
C THR A 666 3.25 13.15 -0.41
N TYR A 667 4.32 12.36 -0.35
CA TYR A 667 5.65 12.85 -0.69
C TYR A 667 6.45 11.80 -1.45
N SER A 668 7.46 12.27 -2.18
CA SER A 668 8.51 11.47 -2.78
C SER A 668 9.87 12.07 -2.44
N MET A 669 10.92 11.25 -2.44
CA MET A 669 12.28 11.74 -2.22
C MET A 669 13.30 10.97 -3.04
N GLN A 670 14.35 11.66 -3.51
CA GLN A 670 15.46 11.08 -4.27
C GLN A 670 16.78 11.66 -3.77
N PHE A 671 17.86 10.88 -3.84
CA PHE A 671 19.19 11.40 -3.51
C PHE A 671 19.55 12.57 -4.44
N SER A 672 20.03 13.67 -3.86
CA SER A 672 20.49 14.83 -4.62
C SER A 672 22.00 14.94 -4.61
N HIS A 673 22.59 15.18 -3.44
CA HIS A 673 24.02 15.41 -3.26
C HIS A 673 24.44 15.22 -1.80
N TYR A 674 25.74 15.32 -1.53
CA TYR A 674 26.28 15.36 -0.18
C TYR A 674 26.55 16.81 0.24
N GLU A 675 26.19 17.16 1.48
CA GLU A 675 26.43 18.49 2.05
C GLU A 675 27.14 18.35 3.41
N GLN A 676 27.88 19.39 3.81
CA GLN A 676 28.59 19.42 5.08
C GLN A 676 27.63 19.34 6.28
N VAL A 677 27.91 18.42 7.19
CA VAL A 677 27.14 18.26 8.43
C VAL A 677 27.34 19.47 9.36
N PRO A 678 26.28 20.02 9.97
CA PRO A 678 26.40 21.04 11.00
C PRO A 678 27.28 20.59 12.17
N ALA A 679 28.07 21.52 12.74
CA ALA A 679 29.08 21.20 13.76
C ALA A 679 28.54 20.38 14.95
N ASN A 680 27.36 20.73 15.46
CA ASN A 680 26.74 20.04 16.59
C ASN A 680 26.47 18.56 16.31
N ILE A 681 25.98 18.24 15.09
CA ILE A 681 25.66 16.87 14.68
C ILE A 681 26.95 16.10 14.37
N ALA A 682 27.94 16.77 13.78
CA ALA A 682 29.24 16.18 13.49
C ALA A 682 29.94 15.68 14.77
N ASP A 683 29.83 16.41 15.88
CA ASP A 683 30.43 16.01 17.16
C ASP A 683 29.71 14.80 17.79
N ASP A 684 28.38 14.72 17.66
CA ASP A 684 27.60 13.55 18.09
C ASP A 684 27.97 12.29 17.28
N ILE A 685 28.20 12.42 15.98
CA ILE A 685 28.62 11.32 15.10
C ILE A 685 30.02 10.83 15.50
N LYS A 686 30.97 11.75 15.74
CA LYS A 686 32.31 11.41 16.22
C LYS A 686 32.27 10.64 17.54
N ALA A 687 31.44 11.09 18.48
CA ALA A 687 31.27 10.44 19.78
C ALA A 687 30.74 9.01 19.65
N LYS A 688 29.77 8.76 18.74
CA LYS A 688 29.24 7.42 18.46
C LYS A 688 30.23 6.50 17.75
N ALA A 689 31.09 7.05 16.88
CA ALA A 689 32.13 6.30 16.20
C ALA A 689 33.30 5.89 17.12
N GLY A 690 33.29 6.32 18.39
CA GLY A 690 34.33 5.98 19.37
C GLY A 690 35.67 6.67 19.13
N VAL A 691 35.67 7.74 18.33
CA VAL A 691 36.87 8.54 18.04
C VAL A 691 36.90 9.72 19.02
N GLN A 692 37.80 9.63 20.01
CA GLN A 692 38.12 10.74 20.93
C GLN A 692 39.07 11.75 20.28
#